data_AF-A0AAX6Q9D7-F1
#
_entry.id   AF-A0AAX6Q9D7-F1
#
_cell.length_a   1.000
_cell.length_b   1.000
_cell.length_c   1.000
_cell.angle_alpha   90.00
_cell.angle_beta   90.00
_cell.angle_gamma   90.00
#
_symmetry.space_group_name_H-M   'P 1'
#
loop_
_entity.id
_entity.type
_entity.pdbx_description
1 polymer ?
#
loop_
_entity_poly.entity_id
_entity_poly.type
_entity_poly.pdbx_seq_one_letter_code
_entity_poly.pdbx_strand_id
1 'polypeptide(L)'
;MCHLESLIQSLKMNIFCLQMEKDLNPQKTAFLKDRLNIIQEEHSKDLKLLHLEVMNLCQQLRDVKEGEDKAQDEVQRMTATLEIASETKKNAAMIEEELKTTKHKMNLKIQEVEQQVMTQKFQEQSPLLDAARASITGELHTVQNKKTQLQAHLNHLTLEHNQCVQKAWDAEKRTAGQKEHLESTIARLRGELEASVQKKKSLLEENKRFQREQLAQQKVEKVLGKITESKSKLAYEKGKLQVKVKQLEEQLHCFAETSLQNDHLQKLSKTLEAKYAQVKSILEKNKKELSQAVKHRAAALQESQRLKGDLEALEDRESKKVGNFQRQLAEAKEDNCKVTIMLEDVLASHSKMQGALEKVQIELRQRDAEIAGLKKERALNLQRVQKLEAEVDQWQARMLIVDTQHNSEMKPLQKSLDVAREDNRKLAISLEQALQANNHLQTKLDHIQEKLEKKELEWQNLETLRERMTEECRVEAEMHAERIEALRKQFQTERETAKKVAQWELAELKKALDEANFRSVEVSRSNRELRQKVTELEKTLSSSQEKVKSQKAQIKLHLSAKTSNAQNIERMKQIETELRQMELTKDQYQKKNNEQSLSIQRFVLEMSNLQKEMQLLAKSQYETSARNRQQELQLSAERKMRQQLEGRCQELEEAVRHLKKCKEATEIKLKEASAESEQITTNLEEVHRWFKCKFDGLQLELKNRLQRRLPREDRWQEEDEDAQPNVPSTQSVLHHWETKQSLGSGPKKHPSEVGRKKCP
;
A
#
# COMPACT_ATOMS: atom_id res chain seq x y z
N MET A 1 -70.07 57.40 -119.63
CA MET A 1 -70.95 56.55 -118.79
C MET A 1 -70.84 55.08 -119.16
N CYS A 2 -71.16 54.66 -120.40
CA CYS A 2 -71.27 53.25 -120.82
C CYS A 2 -70.14 52.27 -120.38
N HIS A 3 -68.89 52.74 -120.27
CA HIS A 3 -67.77 51.89 -119.82
C HIS A 3 -67.84 51.52 -118.32
N LEU A 4 -68.36 52.41 -117.47
CA LEU A 4 -68.57 52.14 -116.03
C LEU A 4 -69.72 51.13 -115.81
N GLU A 5 -70.78 51.20 -116.60
CA GLU A 5 -71.84 50.19 -116.57
C GLU A 5 -71.33 48.82 -117.00
N SER A 6 -70.46 48.74 -118.02
CA SER A 6 -69.82 47.48 -118.42
C SER A 6 -68.99 46.85 -117.29
N LEU A 7 -68.25 47.67 -116.53
CA LEU A 7 -67.50 47.22 -115.34
C LEU A 7 -68.43 46.76 -114.22
N ILE A 8 -69.53 47.48 -113.97
CA ILE A 8 -70.53 47.10 -112.95
C ILE A 8 -71.26 45.81 -113.34
N GLN A 9 -71.57 45.60 -114.62
CA GLN A 9 -72.17 44.36 -115.12
C GLN A 9 -71.20 43.19 -115.01
N SER A 10 -69.92 43.39 -115.36
CA SER A 10 -68.87 42.37 -115.21
C SER A 10 -68.62 42.01 -113.74
N LEU A 11 -68.55 42.99 -112.85
CA LEU A 11 -68.44 42.76 -111.40
C LEU A 11 -69.67 42.03 -110.84
N LYS A 12 -70.89 42.42 -111.24
CA LYS A 12 -72.12 41.70 -110.87
C LYS A 12 -72.08 40.25 -111.35
N MET A 13 -71.62 39.97 -112.57
CA MET A 13 -71.56 38.61 -113.08
C MET A 13 -70.47 37.77 -112.41
N ASN A 14 -69.30 38.35 -112.13
CA ASN A 14 -68.24 37.67 -111.37
C ASN A 14 -68.68 37.39 -109.92
N ILE A 15 -69.37 38.33 -109.28
CA ILE A 15 -69.98 38.12 -107.94
C ILE A 15 -71.06 37.03 -108.02
N PHE A 16 -71.89 37.01 -109.05
CA PHE A 16 -72.90 35.96 -109.25
C PHE A 16 -72.25 34.59 -109.45
N CYS A 17 -71.20 34.47 -110.26
CA CYS A 17 -70.45 33.23 -110.44
C CYS A 17 -69.78 32.74 -109.15
N LEU A 18 -69.12 33.62 -108.38
CA LEU A 18 -68.50 33.28 -107.10
C LEU A 18 -69.53 32.89 -106.03
N GLN A 19 -70.69 33.56 -106.01
CA GLN A 19 -71.80 33.21 -105.13
C GLN A 19 -72.43 31.86 -105.54
N MET A 20 -72.58 31.59 -106.83
CA MET A 20 -73.09 30.31 -107.34
C MET A 20 -72.10 29.16 -107.10
N GLU A 21 -70.78 29.39 -107.19
CA GLU A 21 -69.75 28.39 -106.89
C GLU A 21 -69.71 28.04 -105.38
N LYS A 22 -69.91 29.04 -104.52
CA LYS A 22 -70.11 28.87 -103.07
C LYS A 22 -71.38 28.08 -102.76
N ASP A 23 -72.49 28.38 -103.43
CA ASP A 23 -73.80 27.78 -103.15
C ASP A 23 -73.96 26.37 -103.79
N LEU A 24 -73.18 26.04 -104.83
CA LEU A 24 -73.15 24.72 -105.48
C LEU A 24 -72.22 23.70 -104.80
N ASN A 25 -71.35 24.08 -103.85
CA ASN A 25 -70.48 23.12 -103.16
C ASN A 25 -70.51 23.19 -101.60
N PRO A 26 -71.70 23.02 -100.99
CA PRO A 26 -71.82 22.96 -99.53
C PRO A 26 -71.13 21.73 -98.93
N GLN A 27 -71.07 20.59 -99.63
CA GLN A 27 -70.46 19.36 -99.12
C GLN A 27 -68.95 19.50 -98.87
N LYS A 28 -68.19 20.09 -99.79
CA LYS A 28 -66.74 20.28 -99.62
C LYS A 28 -66.42 21.31 -98.52
N THR A 29 -67.31 22.30 -98.34
CA THR A 29 -67.22 23.31 -97.28
C THR A 29 -67.52 22.71 -95.90
N ALA A 30 -68.55 21.85 -95.79
CA ALA A 30 -68.87 21.12 -94.58
C ALA A 30 -67.75 20.13 -94.20
N PHE A 31 -67.31 19.28 -95.14
CA PHE A 31 -66.25 18.29 -94.92
C PHE A 31 -64.92 18.90 -94.46
N LEU A 32 -64.54 20.06 -95.02
CA LEU A 32 -63.35 20.79 -94.55
C LEU A 32 -63.55 21.42 -93.16
N LYS A 33 -64.77 21.85 -92.82
CA LYS A 33 -65.06 22.36 -91.48
C LYS A 33 -65.12 21.25 -90.43
N ASP A 34 -65.68 20.09 -90.75
CA ASP A 34 -65.69 18.93 -89.85
C ASP A 34 -64.28 18.37 -89.66
N ARG A 35 -63.46 18.29 -90.72
CA ARG A 35 -62.02 17.99 -90.56
C ARG A 35 -61.27 19.03 -89.73
N LEU A 36 -61.57 20.32 -89.89
CA LEU A 36 -60.96 21.37 -89.07
C LEU A 36 -61.40 21.25 -87.60
N ASN A 37 -62.67 20.94 -87.33
CA ASN A 37 -63.19 20.70 -85.99
C ASN A 37 -62.54 19.47 -85.34
N ILE A 38 -62.42 18.35 -86.07
CA ILE A 38 -61.74 17.13 -85.62
C ILE A 38 -60.27 17.45 -85.27
N ILE A 39 -59.53 18.07 -86.18
CA ILE A 39 -58.13 18.46 -85.97
C ILE A 39 -58.00 19.45 -84.80
N GLN A 40 -58.91 20.41 -84.65
CA GLN A 40 -58.91 21.31 -83.49
C GLN A 40 -59.21 20.58 -82.17
N GLU A 41 -60.10 19.59 -82.18
CA GLU A 41 -60.44 18.83 -80.98
C GLU A 41 -59.32 17.85 -80.60
N GLU A 42 -58.70 17.18 -81.58
CA GLU A 42 -57.47 16.38 -81.46
C GLU A 42 -56.31 17.25 -80.93
N HIS A 43 -55.99 18.37 -81.57
CA HIS A 43 -55.01 19.32 -81.05
C HIS A 43 -55.35 19.80 -79.63
N SER A 44 -56.63 19.94 -79.26
CA SER A 44 -57.01 20.29 -77.88
C SER A 44 -56.80 19.13 -76.90
N LYS A 45 -56.95 17.87 -77.34
CA LYS A 45 -56.70 16.66 -76.54
C LYS A 45 -55.19 16.50 -76.35
N ASP A 46 -54.42 16.61 -77.42
CA ASP A 46 -52.96 16.52 -77.41
C ASP A 46 -52.31 17.65 -76.60
N LEU A 47 -52.81 18.90 -76.72
CA LEU A 47 -52.31 20.00 -75.91
C LEU A 47 -52.62 19.82 -74.41
N LYS A 48 -53.77 19.22 -74.06
CA LYS A 48 -54.12 18.86 -72.67
C LYS A 48 -53.27 17.69 -72.17
N LEU A 49 -53.01 16.69 -73.01
CA LEU A 49 -52.17 15.55 -72.69
C LEU A 49 -50.73 16.02 -72.45
N LEU A 50 -50.17 16.83 -73.36
CA LEU A 50 -48.86 17.45 -73.24
C LEU A 50 -48.76 18.37 -72.01
N HIS A 51 -49.80 19.12 -71.68
CA HIS A 51 -49.82 19.93 -70.46
C HIS A 51 -49.82 19.06 -69.19
N LEU A 52 -50.55 17.95 -69.18
CA LEU A 52 -50.54 16.98 -68.08
C LEU A 52 -49.19 16.27 -67.97
N GLU A 53 -48.57 15.90 -69.09
CA GLU A 53 -47.23 15.32 -69.18
C GLU A 53 -46.17 16.28 -68.62
N VAL A 54 -46.23 17.56 -69.01
CA VAL A 54 -45.36 18.63 -68.48
C VAL A 54 -45.61 18.85 -66.99
N MET A 55 -46.86 18.87 -66.51
CA MET A 55 -47.15 18.96 -65.07
C MET A 55 -46.60 17.76 -64.29
N ASN A 56 -46.70 16.55 -64.84
CA ASN A 56 -46.18 15.32 -64.26
C ASN A 56 -44.64 15.32 -64.22
N LEU A 57 -43.97 15.64 -65.32
CA LEU A 57 -42.52 15.78 -65.39
C LEU A 57 -42.00 16.89 -64.46
N CYS A 58 -42.70 18.03 -64.37
CA CYS A 58 -42.37 19.08 -63.41
C CYS A 58 -42.60 18.68 -61.95
N GLN A 59 -43.53 17.74 -61.67
CA GLN A 59 -43.67 17.17 -60.32
C GLN A 59 -42.54 16.19 -60.03
N GLN A 60 -42.26 15.26 -60.93
CA GLN A 60 -41.14 14.32 -60.80
C GLN A 60 -39.79 15.05 -60.63
N LEU A 61 -39.56 16.16 -61.34
CA LEU A 61 -38.38 17.02 -61.14
C LEU A 61 -38.33 17.67 -59.75
N ARG A 62 -39.48 18.06 -59.16
CA ARG A 62 -39.53 18.53 -57.77
C ARG A 62 -39.24 17.41 -56.79
N ASP A 63 -39.87 16.24 -56.96
CA ASP A 63 -39.71 15.09 -56.07
C ASP A 63 -38.26 14.57 -56.09
N VAL A 64 -37.62 14.53 -57.27
CA VAL A 64 -36.20 14.19 -57.45
C VAL A 64 -35.30 15.27 -56.84
N LYS A 65 -35.58 16.56 -57.04
CA LYS A 65 -34.78 17.65 -56.46
C LYS A 65 -34.86 17.66 -54.93
N GLU A 66 -36.05 17.46 -54.36
CA GLU A 66 -36.27 17.36 -52.91
C GLU A 66 -35.61 16.09 -52.33
N GLY A 67 -35.56 15.00 -53.10
CA GLY A 67 -34.79 13.80 -52.78
C GLY A 67 -33.27 14.03 -52.80
N GLU A 68 -32.77 14.74 -53.81
CA GLU A 68 -31.36 15.14 -53.94
C GLU A 68 -30.92 16.05 -52.79
N ASP A 69 -31.72 17.08 -52.45
CA ASP A 69 -31.41 18.01 -51.36
C ASP A 69 -31.40 17.30 -50.00
N LYS A 70 -32.38 16.41 -49.73
CA LYS A 70 -32.38 15.57 -48.52
C LYS A 70 -31.18 14.63 -48.47
N ALA A 71 -30.79 14.02 -49.59
CA ALA A 71 -29.60 13.18 -49.66
C ALA A 71 -28.32 13.99 -49.44
N GLN A 72 -28.27 15.24 -49.89
CA GLN A 72 -27.13 16.13 -49.65
C GLN A 72 -27.05 16.58 -48.18
N ASP A 73 -28.18 16.86 -47.52
CA ASP A 73 -28.25 17.11 -46.08
C ASP A 73 -27.85 15.86 -45.25
N GLU A 74 -28.20 14.66 -45.71
CA GLU A 74 -27.76 13.38 -45.13
C GLU A 74 -26.24 13.23 -45.24
N VAL A 75 -25.67 13.47 -46.44
CA VAL A 75 -24.22 13.42 -46.69
C VAL A 75 -23.47 14.48 -45.86
N GLN A 76 -24.00 15.70 -45.72
CA GLN A 76 -23.38 16.73 -44.87
C GLN A 76 -23.40 16.33 -43.38
N ARG A 77 -24.51 15.77 -42.88
CA ARG A 77 -24.57 15.19 -41.52
C ARG A 77 -23.57 14.04 -41.34
N MET A 78 -23.45 13.14 -42.31
CA MET A 78 -22.50 12.02 -42.24
C MET A 78 -21.04 12.50 -42.31
N THR A 79 -20.75 13.55 -43.09
CA THR A 79 -19.41 14.16 -43.16
C THR A 79 -19.03 14.82 -41.83
N ALA A 80 -19.90 15.67 -41.29
CA ALA A 80 -19.65 16.34 -40.00
C ALA A 80 -19.52 15.35 -38.84
N THR A 81 -20.32 14.29 -38.81
CA THR A 81 -20.18 13.23 -37.79
C THR A 81 -18.93 12.37 -37.99
N LEU A 82 -18.47 12.14 -39.23
CA LEU A 82 -17.17 11.51 -39.50
C LEU A 82 -15.99 12.40 -39.08
N GLU A 83 -16.04 13.71 -39.29
CA GLU A 83 -15.01 14.63 -38.81
C GLU A 83 -14.94 14.67 -37.28
N ILE A 84 -16.09 14.75 -36.60
CA ILE A 84 -16.16 14.68 -35.14
C ILE A 84 -15.64 13.32 -34.63
N ALA A 85 -16.00 12.20 -35.28
CA ALA A 85 -15.49 10.87 -34.93
C ALA A 85 -13.98 10.71 -35.19
N SER A 86 -13.47 11.33 -36.25
CA SER A 86 -12.04 11.36 -36.60
C SER A 86 -11.24 12.14 -35.55
N GLU A 87 -11.67 13.36 -35.23
CA GLU A 87 -10.94 14.25 -34.33
C GLU A 87 -11.04 13.77 -32.87
N THR A 88 -12.19 13.20 -32.44
CA THR A 88 -12.30 12.55 -31.13
C THR A 88 -11.43 11.29 -31.02
N LYS A 89 -11.35 10.45 -32.07
CA LYS A 89 -10.45 9.30 -32.11
C LYS A 89 -8.97 9.71 -32.04
N LYS A 90 -8.59 10.78 -32.75
CA LYS A 90 -7.25 11.36 -32.76
C LYS A 90 -6.88 11.95 -31.38
N ASN A 91 -7.79 12.68 -30.75
CA ASN A 91 -7.61 13.18 -29.39
C ASN A 91 -7.51 12.04 -28.35
N ALA A 92 -8.32 10.98 -28.48
CA ALA A 92 -8.22 9.81 -27.62
C ALA A 92 -6.85 9.10 -27.74
N ALA A 93 -6.33 8.92 -28.97
CA ALA A 93 -5.01 8.35 -29.20
C ALA A 93 -3.88 9.23 -28.64
N MET A 94 -3.99 10.55 -28.73
CA MET A 94 -3.05 11.50 -28.14
C MET A 94 -3.02 11.38 -26.60
N ILE A 95 -4.19 11.34 -25.96
CA ILE A 95 -4.34 11.13 -24.51
C ILE A 95 -3.78 9.76 -24.08
N GLU A 96 -3.96 8.71 -24.90
CA GLU A 96 -3.40 7.38 -24.62
C GLU A 96 -1.86 7.41 -24.60
N GLU A 97 -1.23 8.13 -25.53
CA GLU A 97 0.23 8.25 -25.61
C GLU A 97 0.81 9.19 -24.52
N GLU A 98 0.09 10.25 -24.14
CA GLU A 98 0.39 11.04 -22.94
C GLU A 98 0.29 10.19 -21.66
N LEU A 99 -0.69 9.30 -21.56
CA LEU A 99 -0.81 8.35 -20.44
C LEU A 99 0.32 7.31 -20.43
N LYS A 100 0.76 6.81 -21.59
CA LYS A 100 1.93 5.90 -21.67
C LYS A 100 3.22 6.60 -21.26
N THR A 101 3.47 7.81 -21.77
CA THR A 101 4.69 8.56 -21.50
C THR A 101 4.75 9.04 -20.05
N THR A 102 3.64 9.52 -19.48
CA THR A 102 3.55 9.84 -18.05
C THR A 102 3.72 8.61 -17.16
N LYS A 103 3.06 7.48 -17.47
CA LYS A 103 3.25 6.21 -16.76
C LYS A 103 4.71 5.72 -16.79
N HIS A 104 5.37 5.79 -17.94
CA HIS A 104 6.79 5.42 -18.06
C HIS A 104 7.69 6.33 -17.20
N LYS A 105 7.46 7.65 -17.26
CA LYS A 105 8.17 8.65 -16.44
C LYS A 105 7.92 8.49 -14.93
N MET A 106 6.74 7.99 -14.55
CA MET A 106 6.38 7.69 -13.17
C MET A 106 7.04 6.39 -12.68
N ASN A 107 7.06 5.34 -13.50
CA ASN A 107 7.79 4.10 -13.21
C ASN A 107 9.30 4.34 -13.05
N LEU A 108 9.92 5.16 -13.90
CA LEU A 108 11.33 5.53 -13.75
C LEU A 108 11.60 6.22 -12.40
N LYS A 109 10.74 7.18 -12.00
CA LYS A 109 10.84 7.81 -10.69
C LYS A 109 10.65 6.84 -9.52
N ILE A 110 9.75 5.86 -9.65
CA ILE A 110 9.58 4.81 -8.62
C ILE A 110 10.87 4.01 -8.47
N GLN A 111 11.45 3.54 -9.58
CA GLN A 111 12.69 2.78 -9.58
C GLN A 111 13.90 3.59 -9.05
N GLU A 112 13.94 4.89 -9.35
CA GLU A 112 14.95 5.84 -8.86
C GLU A 112 14.82 6.06 -7.34
N VAL A 113 13.60 6.21 -6.82
CA VAL A 113 13.32 6.28 -5.37
C VAL A 113 13.61 4.94 -4.67
N GLU A 114 13.30 3.80 -5.27
CA GLU A 114 13.66 2.47 -4.74
C GLU A 114 15.17 2.30 -4.60
N GLN A 115 15.96 2.75 -5.59
CA GLN A 115 17.42 2.79 -5.48
C GLN A 115 17.91 3.76 -4.39
N GLN A 116 17.31 4.94 -4.27
CA GLN A 116 17.66 5.90 -3.21
C GLN A 116 17.37 5.32 -1.81
N VAL A 117 16.20 4.71 -1.59
CA VAL A 117 15.84 4.08 -0.30
C VAL A 117 16.74 2.87 0.00
N MET A 118 17.11 2.06 -1.00
CA MET A 118 18.09 0.99 -0.81
C MET A 118 19.46 1.55 -0.38
N THR A 119 19.91 2.61 -1.05
CA THR A 119 21.20 3.25 -0.79
C THR A 119 21.24 3.92 0.59
N GLN A 120 20.18 4.63 0.97
CA GLN A 120 20.02 5.21 2.31
C GLN A 120 20.05 4.14 3.41
N LYS A 121 19.28 3.04 3.27
CA LYS A 121 19.33 1.93 4.24
C LYS A 121 20.72 1.33 4.39
N PHE A 122 21.50 1.25 3.30
CA PHE A 122 22.89 0.79 3.36
C PHE A 122 23.81 1.80 4.07
N GLN A 123 23.61 3.10 3.82
CA GLN A 123 24.32 4.20 4.48
C GLN A 123 23.96 4.36 5.97
N GLU A 124 22.73 4.00 6.38
CA GLU A 124 22.29 3.97 7.78
C GLU A 124 22.83 2.73 8.52
N GLN A 125 22.86 1.56 7.87
CA GLN A 125 23.31 0.32 8.49
C GLN A 125 24.84 0.20 8.61
N SER A 126 25.62 0.77 7.69
CA SER A 126 27.10 0.74 7.80
C SER A 126 27.63 1.34 9.10
N PRO A 127 27.31 2.60 9.50
CA PRO A 127 27.84 3.19 10.73
C PRO A 127 27.35 2.46 11.99
N LEU A 128 26.16 1.84 11.96
CA LEU A 128 25.69 0.98 13.07
C LEU A 128 26.53 -0.30 13.19
N LEU A 129 26.87 -0.93 12.07
CA LEU A 129 27.76 -2.10 12.04
C LEU A 129 29.19 -1.74 12.44
N ASP A 130 29.70 -0.59 12.00
CA ASP A 130 31.04 -0.12 12.33
C ASP A 130 31.15 0.36 13.79
N ALA A 131 30.10 0.98 14.35
CA ALA A 131 30.00 1.27 15.78
C ALA A 131 29.93 -0.01 16.64
N ALA A 132 29.13 -1.00 16.24
CA ALA A 132 29.10 -2.30 16.91
C ALA A 132 30.47 -3.01 16.87
N ARG A 133 31.15 -2.99 15.72
CA ARG A 133 32.53 -3.48 15.57
C ARG A 133 33.50 -2.73 16.47
N ALA A 134 33.39 -1.41 16.56
CA ALA A 134 34.24 -0.59 17.43
C ALA A 134 34.03 -0.93 18.91
N SER A 135 32.77 -1.10 19.38
CA SER A 135 32.46 -1.52 20.75
C SER A 135 33.06 -2.89 21.06
N ILE A 136 32.76 -3.90 20.23
CA ILE A 136 33.28 -5.27 20.39
C ILE A 136 34.82 -5.27 20.39
N THR A 137 35.46 -4.46 19.54
CA THR A 137 36.93 -4.36 19.49
C THR A 137 37.50 -3.69 20.73
N GLY A 138 36.84 -2.65 21.25
CA GLY A 138 37.23 -1.96 22.50
C GLY A 138 37.05 -2.84 23.74
N GLU A 139 35.95 -3.60 23.81
CA GLU A 139 35.71 -4.60 24.85
C GLU A 139 36.76 -5.72 24.77
N LEU A 140 37.06 -6.24 23.59
CA LEU A 140 38.12 -7.24 23.38
C LEU A 140 39.49 -6.72 23.83
N HIS A 141 39.84 -5.47 23.50
CA HIS A 141 41.06 -4.82 23.99
C HIS A 141 41.06 -4.67 25.52
N THR A 142 39.93 -4.32 26.11
CA THR A 142 39.78 -4.17 27.57
C THR A 142 39.92 -5.51 28.29
N VAL A 143 39.36 -6.59 27.74
CA VAL A 143 39.51 -7.96 28.24
C VAL A 143 40.94 -8.46 28.07
N GLN A 144 41.58 -8.19 26.93
CA GLN A 144 42.99 -8.54 26.70
C GLN A 144 43.93 -7.79 27.65
N ASN A 145 43.71 -6.50 27.89
CA ASN A 145 44.46 -5.71 28.86
C ASN A 145 44.31 -6.28 30.28
N LYS A 146 43.07 -6.56 30.72
CA LYS A 146 42.80 -7.24 32.01
C LYS A 146 43.49 -8.61 32.09
N LYS A 147 43.50 -9.39 31.02
CA LYS A 147 44.23 -10.67 30.93
C LYS A 147 45.74 -10.48 31.10
N THR A 148 46.35 -9.47 30.46
CA THR A 148 47.79 -9.18 30.64
C THR A 148 48.13 -8.71 32.05
N GLN A 149 47.26 -7.91 32.68
CA GLN A 149 47.42 -7.49 34.09
C GLN A 149 47.31 -8.70 35.04
N LEU A 150 46.31 -9.56 34.86
CA LEU A 150 46.16 -10.79 35.64
C LEU A 150 47.35 -11.75 35.44
N GLN A 151 47.90 -11.85 34.23
CA GLN A 151 49.13 -12.60 33.98
C GLN A 151 50.34 -11.98 34.70
N ALA A 152 50.46 -10.66 34.72
CA ALA A 152 51.52 -9.98 35.46
C ALA A 152 51.40 -10.20 36.98
N HIS A 153 50.19 -10.12 37.53
CA HIS A 153 49.93 -10.44 38.95
C HIS A 153 50.22 -11.92 39.26
N LEU A 154 49.84 -12.86 38.39
CA LEU A 154 50.15 -14.27 38.57
C LEU A 154 51.67 -14.53 38.54
N ASN A 155 52.39 -13.91 37.61
CA ASN A 155 53.85 -13.99 37.51
C ASN A 155 54.52 -13.39 38.76
N HIS A 156 54.01 -12.26 39.26
CA HIS A 156 54.49 -11.61 40.48
C HIS A 156 54.26 -12.48 41.72
N LEU A 157 53.05 -13.00 41.92
CA LEU A 157 52.73 -13.92 43.03
C LEU A 157 53.56 -15.21 42.96
N THR A 158 53.84 -15.71 41.75
CA THR A 158 54.75 -16.85 41.54
C THR A 158 56.19 -16.51 41.95
N LEU A 159 56.67 -15.30 41.63
CA LEU A 159 57.99 -14.82 42.07
C LEU A 159 58.05 -14.65 43.60
N GLU A 160 57.02 -14.08 44.22
CA GLU A 160 56.94 -13.94 45.68
C GLU A 160 56.89 -15.30 46.39
N HIS A 161 56.10 -16.25 45.86
CA HIS A 161 56.07 -17.62 46.35
C HIS A 161 57.45 -18.27 46.27
N ASN A 162 58.12 -18.19 45.13
CA ASN A 162 59.48 -18.73 44.94
C ASN A 162 60.50 -18.06 45.88
N GLN A 163 60.41 -16.75 46.10
CA GLN A 163 61.24 -16.06 47.09
C GLN A 163 60.93 -16.49 48.53
N CYS A 164 59.67 -16.75 48.86
CA CYS A 164 59.26 -17.25 50.18
C CYS A 164 59.82 -18.66 50.42
N VAL A 165 59.68 -19.55 49.44
CA VAL A 165 60.25 -20.90 49.45
C VAL A 165 61.78 -20.85 49.58
N GLN A 166 62.47 -19.98 48.83
CA GLN A 166 63.93 -19.82 48.95
C GLN A 166 64.34 -19.30 50.34
N LYS A 167 63.63 -18.30 50.89
CA LYS A 167 63.88 -17.79 52.25
C LYS A 167 63.66 -18.87 53.32
N ALA A 168 62.64 -19.71 53.16
CA ALA A 168 62.37 -20.84 54.03
C ALA A 168 63.47 -21.91 53.95
N TRP A 169 63.89 -22.30 52.74
CA TRP A 169 64.98 -23.25 52.52
C TRP A 169 66.33 -22.72 53.05
N ASP A 170 66.64 -21.45 52.83
CA ASP A 170 67.83 -20.82 53.41
C ASP A 170 67.75 -20.81 54.96
N ALA A 171 66.56 -20.62 55.53
CA ALA A 171 66.36 -20.63 56.99
C ALA A 171 66.52 -22.06 57.55
N GLU A 172 65.94 -23.06 56.90
CA GLU A 172 66.13 -24.49 57.21
C GLU A 172 67.60 -24.91 57.12
N LYS A 173 68.32 -24.44 56.09
CA LYS A 173 69.76 -24.68 55.96
C LYS A 173 70.58 -24.00 57.08
N ARG A 174 70.18 -22.80 57.53
CA ARG A 174 70.81 -22.13 58.68
C ARG A 174 70.52 -22.86 59.99
N THR A 175 69.29 -23.31 60.24
CA THR A 175 68.95 -24.05 61.47
C THR A 175 69.56 -25.45 61.47
N ALA A 176 69.71 -26.11 60.31
CA ALA A 176 70.47 -27.35 60.17
C ALA A 176 71.96 -27.14 60.53
N GLY A 177 72.62 -26.13 59.97
CA GLY A 177 74.02 -25.82 60.32
C GLY A 177 74.21 -25.40 61.78
N GLN A 178 73.24 -24.68 62.38
CA GLN A 178 73.22 -24.39 63.81
C GLN A 178 73.05 -25.66 64.65
N LYS A 179 72.18 -26.59 64.22
CA LYS A 179 72.01 -27.90 64.87
C LYS A 179 73.29 -28.73 64.82
N GLU A 180 73.95 -28.84 63.67
CA GLU A 180 75.24 -29.53 63.54
C GLU A 180 76.32 -28.90 64.44
N HIS A 181 76.38 -27.57 64.53
CA HIS A 181 77.32 -26.88 65.41
C HIS A 181 77.02 -27.11 66.90
N LEU A 182 75.74 -27.18 67.29
CA LEU A 182 75.32 -27.53 68.64
C LEU A 182 75.61 -29.01 68.96
N GLU A 183 75.36 -29.93 68.03
CA GLU A 183 75.67 -31.36 68.18
C GLU A 183 77.18 -31.60 68.30
N SER A 184 77.99 -30.91 67.47
CA SER A 184 79.46 -30.89 67.58
C SER A 184 79.93 -30.32 68.94
N THR A 185 79.31 -29.23 69.40
CA THR A 185 79.61 -28.62 70.70
C THR A 185 79.23 -29.55 71.86
N ILE A 186 78.09 -30.24 71.79
CA ILE A 186 77.66 -31.24 72.76
C ILE A 186 78.61 -32.44 72.76
N ALA A 187 79.06 -32.92 71.60
CA ALA A 187 80.04 -33.99 71.49
C ALA A 187 81.39 -33.59 72.12
N ARG A 188 81.89 -32.38 71.84
CA ARG A 188 83.10 -31.83 72.46
C ARG A 188 82.95 -31.71 73.99
N LEU A 189 81.86 -31.12 74.47
CA LEU A 189 81.61 -30.97 75.92
C LEU A 189 81.46 -32.32 76.64
N ARG A 190 80.92 -33.36 75.97
CA ARG A 190 80.92 -34.74 76.49
C ARG A 190 82.34 -35.30 76.61
N GLY A 191 83.18 -35.13 75.58
CA GLY A 191 84.58 -35.56 75.62
C GLY A 191 85.41 -34.81 76.68
N GLU A 192 85.20 -33.51 76.83
CA GLU A 192 85.81 -32.69 77.90
C GLU A 192 85.36 -33.13 79.31
N LEU A 193 84.07 -33.47 79.46
CA LEU A 193 83.52 -34.01 80.70
C LEU A 193 84.10 -35.40 81.02
N GLU A 194 84.18 -36.31 80.05
CA GLU A 194 84.79 -37.64 80.24
C GLU A 194 86.29 -37.53 80.58
N ALA A 195 87.04 -36.67 79.88
CA ALA A 195 88.44 -36.41 80.18
C ALA A 195 88.62 -35.83 81.61
N SER A 196 87.74 -34.91 82.02
CA SER A 196 87.71 -34.35 83.38
C SER A 196 87.36 -35.43 84.43
N VAL A 197 86.42 -36.33 84.14
CA VAL A 197 86.05 -37.46 85.02
C VAL A 197 87.22 -38.44 85.16
N GLN A 198 87.91 -38.79 84.07
CA GLN A 198 89.12 -39.64 84.13
C GLN A 198 90.26 -38.95 84.88
N LYS A 199 90.45 -37.63 84.69
CA LYS A 199 91.45 -36.84 85.45
C LYS A 199 91.10 -36.75 86.94
N LYS A 200 89.82 -36.61 87.28
CA LYS A 200 89.34 -36.68 88.68
C LYS A 200 89.56 -38.07 89.27
N LYS A 201 89.40 -39.15 88.48
CA LYS A 201 89.64 -40.54 88.89
C LYS A 201 91.13 -40.82 89.14
N SER A 202 92.03 -40.35 88.27
CA SER A 202 93.48 -40.49 88.48
C SER A 202 93.95 -39.65 89.67
N LEU A 203 93.53 -38.39 89.80
CA LEU A 203 93.80 -37.55 90.97
C LEU A 203 93.27 -38.14 92.28
N LEU A 204 92.15 -38.88 92.25
CA LEU A 204 91.64 -39.59 93.42
C LEU A 204 92.55 -40.77 93.84
N GLU A 205 93.06 -41.54 92.88
CA GLU A 205 94.05 -42.60 93.19
C GLU A 205 95.41 -42.03 93.62
N GLU A 206 95.82 -40.89 93.06
CA GLU A 206 97.02 -40.16 93.47
C GLU A 206 96.90 -39.60 94.90
N ASN A 207 95.75 -39.01 95.24
CA ASN A 207 95.47 -38.55 96.61
C ASN A 207 95.41 -39.73 97.61
N LYS A 208 94.87 -40.89 97.22
CA LYS A 208 94.96 -42.14 98.01
C LYS A 208 96.42 -42.62 98.20
N ARG A 209 97.33 -42.37 97.25
CA ARG A 209 98.77 -42.65 97.42
C ARG A 209 99.39 -41.64 98.40
N PHE A 210 99.14 -40.35 98.19
CA PHE A 210 99.66 -39.28 99.05
C PHE A 210 99.23 -39.44 100.51
N GLN A 211 97.99 -39.85 100.78
CA GLN A 211 97.53 -40.19 102.14
C GLN A 211 98.31 -41.35 102.77
N ARG A 212 98.71 -42.36 101.99
CA ARG A 212 99.55 -43.48 102.48
C ARG A 212 100.97 -43.01 102.78
N GLU A 213 101.52 -42.13 101.95
CA GLU A 213 102.86 -41.54 102.12
C GLU A 213 102.89 -40.59 103.32
N GLN A 214 101.88 -39.75 103.52
CA GLN A 214 101.73 -38.87 104.69
C GLN A 214 101.65 -39.69 105.99
N LEU A 215 100.91 -40.81 105.98
CA LEU A 215 100.79 -41.73 107.12
C LEU A 215 102.10 -42.52 107.38
N ALA A 216 102.97 -42.67 106.37
CA ALA A 216 104.34 -43.14 106.55
C ALA A 216 105.26 -42.02 107.10
N GLN A 217 105.15 -40.79 106.60
CA GLN A 217 105.93 -39.64 107.07
C GLN A 217 105.68 -39.33 108.55
N GLN A 218 104.42 -39.35 109.03
CA GLN A 218 104.12 -39.20 110.46
C GLN A 218 104.80 -40.26 111.34
N LYS A 219 105.04 -41.48 110.84
CA LYS A 219 105.79 -42.51 111.57
C LYS A 219 107.29 -42.19 111.63
N VAL A 220 107.85 -41.63 110.55
CA VAL A 220 109.25 -41.18 110.51
C VAL A 220 109.47 -39.95 111.40
N GLU A 221 108.57 -38.98 111.36
CA GLU A 221 108.62 -37.76 112.18
C GLU A 221 108.56 -38.09 113.69
N LYS A 222 107.70 -39.05 114.07
CA LYS A 222 107.61 -39.58 115.45
C LYS A 222 108.83 -40.39 115.90
N VAL A 223 109.71 -40.79 114.98
CA VAL A 223 111.04 -41.35 115.28
C VAL A 223 112.09 -40.25 115.37
N LEU A 224 112.09 -39.29 114.43
CA LEU A 224 113.00 -38.14 114.42
C LEU A 224 112.89 -37.30 115.70
N GLY A 225 111.68 -37.06 116.22
CA GLY A 225 111.46 -36.32 117.47
C GLY A 225 112.32 -36.84 118.64
N LYS A 226 112.37 -38.17 118.81
CA LYS A 226 113.16 -38.86 119.86
C LYS A 226 114.68 -38.69 119.68
N ILE A 227 115.13 -38.51 118.43
CA ILE A 227 116.54 -38.28 118.09
C ILE A 227 116.92 -36.81 118.41
N THR A 228 116.01 -35.85 118.22
CA THR A 228 116.23 -34.45 118.65
C THR A 228 116.28 -34.27 120.16
N GLU A 229 115.42 -34.95 120.93
CA GLU A 229 115.40 -34.86 122.40
C GLU A 229 116.66 -35.45 123.06
N SER A 230 117.27 -36.48 122.45
CA SER A 230 118.54 -37.04 122.90
C SER A 230 119.73 -36.15 122.52
N LYS A 231 119.69 -35.50 121.36
CA LYS A 231 120.73 -34.54 120.91
C LYS A 231 120.82 -33.27 121.78
N SER A 232 119.69 -32.76 122.27
CA SER A 232 119.65 -31.54 123.08
C SER A 232 120.25 -31.71 124.48
N LYS A 233 120.14 -32.89 125.11
CA LYS A 233 120.79 -33.17 126.41
C LYS A 233 122.33 -33.14 126.34
N LEU A 234 122.93 -33.55 125.21
CA LEU A 234 124.40 -33.54 125.03
C LEU A 234 125.00 -32.14 124.84
N ALA A 235 124.20 -31.15 124.42
CA ALA A 235 124.66 -29.77 124.26
C ALA A 235 124.87 -29.06 125.61
N TYR A 236 124.08 -29.42 126.63
CA TYR A 236 124.06 -28.76 127.93
C TYR A 236 125.35 -28.99 128.74
N GLU A 237 125.84 -30.24 128.78
CA GLU A 237 127.08 -30.58 129.50
C GLU A 237 128.33 -29.94 128.87
N LYS A 238 128.36 -29.79 127.53
CA LYS A 238 129.51 -29.21 126.82
C LYS A 238 129.79 -27.76 127.24
N GLY A 239 128.75 -26.95 127.45
CA GLY A 239 128.92 -25.55 127.87
C GLY A 239 129.47 -25.39 129.30
N LYS A 240 129.19 -26.36 130.19
CA LYS A 240 129.50 -26.28 131.62
C LYS A 240 130.98 -26.44 131.95
N LEU A 241 131.75 -27.12 131.08
CA LEU A 241 133.20 -27.28 131.21
C LEU A 241 133.99 -26.10 130.62
N GLN A 242 133.48 -25.47 129.56
CA GLN A 242 134.21 -24.47 128.78
C GLN A 242 134.39 -23.12 129.52
N VAL A 243 133.59 -22.84 130.55
CA VAL A 243 133.72 -21.63 131.38
C VAL A 243 134.88 -21.71 132.38
N LYS A 244 135.27 -22.92 132.84
CA LYS A 244 136.35 -23.07 133.83
C LYS A 244 137.77 -22.92 133.26
N VAL A 245 137.96 -23.07 131.95
CA VAL A 245 139.27 -22.91 131.30
C VAL A 245 139.69 -21.44 131.29
N LYS A 246 138.77 -20.54 130.92
CA LYS A 246 139.03 -19.09 130.84
C LYS A 246 139.46 -18.43 132.15
N GLN A 247 139.22 -19.06 133.30
CA GLN A 247 139.50 -18.47 134.62
C GLN A 247 140.95 -18.68 135.12
N LEU A 248 141.82 -19.30 134.32
CA LEU A 248 143.25 -19.50 134.64
C LEU A 248 144.20 -18.95 133.57
N GLU A 249 143.69 -18.43 132.46
CA GLU A 249 144.50 -17.91 131.33
C GLU A 249 144.87 -16.43 131.52
N GLU A 250 144.20 -15.70 132.42
CA GLU A 250 144.39 -14.26 132.67
C GLU A 250 145.54 -13.94 133.66
N GLN A 251 146.45 -14.88 133.92
CA GLN A 251 147.68 -14.68 134.73
C GLN A 251 148.97 -14.71 133.89
N LEU A 252 148.90 -14.22 132.65
CA LEU A 252 150.07 -14.11 131.77
C LEU A 252 150.95 -12.90 132.09
N HIS A 253 152.04 -13.19 132.80
CA HIS A 253 153.42 -12.88 132.39
C HIS A 253 153.59 -11.79 131.31
N CYS A 254 154.22 -10.68 131.69
CA CYS A 254 154.89 -9.75 130.77
C CYS A 254 156.42 -9.80 130.94
N PHE A 255 157.12 -9.23 129.95
CA PHE A 255 158.54 -8.84 129.91
C PHE A 255 159.57 -9.81 129.27
N ALA A 256 159.54 -9.86 127.94
CA ALA A 256 160.64 -10.16 127.01
C ALA A 256 160.21 -9.63 125.61
N GLU A 257 161.04 -9.13 124.69
CA GLU A 257 162.51 -9.02 124.63
C GLU A 257 162.89 -7.96 123.57
N THR A 258 163.96 -7.16 123.75
CA THR A 258 164.86 -6.71 122.64
C THR A 258 166.09 -5.93 123.14
N SER A 259 167.16 -6.01 122.34
CA SER A 259 168.44 -5.29 122.43
C SER A 259 169.48 -5.77 123.47
N LEU A 260 170.61 -6.23 122.90
CA LEU A 260 171.88 -6.72 123.47
C LEU A 260 172.86 -6.62 122.27
N GLN A 261 174.13 -6.20 122.34
CA GLN A 261 175.04 -5.90 123.46
C GLN A 261 175.84 -4.62 123.16
N ASN A 262 176.30 -3.92 124.20
CA ASN A 262 177.75 -3.78 124.43
C ASN A 262 178.00 -3.41 125.89
N ASP A 263 179.07 -3.92 126.50
CA ASP A 263 179.35 -3.77 127.93
C ASP A 263 180.83 -3.49 128.18
N HIS A 264 181.14 -2.80 129.28
CA HIS A 264 182.46 -2.66 129.91
C HIS A 264 183.63 -2.25 128.98
N LEU A 265 184.19 -1.03 129.03
CA LEU A 265 184.43 -0.18 130.20
C LEU A 265 184.78 1.26 129.79
N GLN A 266 184.14 2.26 130.44
CA GLN A 266 184.88 3.43 130.88
C GLN A 266 184.45 3.88 132.28
N LYS A 267 184.88 3.11 133.28
CA LYS A 267 185.07 3.66 134.62
C LYS A 267 186.01 4.87 134.54
N LEU A 268 185.80 5.81 135.46
CA LEU A 268 186.74 6.87 135.81
C LEU A 268 186.91 8.03 134.80
N SER A 269 185.83 8.77 134.56
CA SER A 269 185.98 10.22 134.56
C SER A 269 186.02 10.72 136.01
N LYS A 270 187.22 10.98 136.53
CA LYS A 270 187.41 11.91 137.66
C LYS A 270 188.78 12.58 137.52
N THR A 271 188.70 13.86 137.18
CA THR A 271 189.75 14.77 136.72
C THR A 271 190.95 14.93 137.66
N LEU A 272 192.11 15.22 137.05
CA LEU A 272 193.34 15.81 137.59
C LEU A 272 193.29 16.35 139.05
N GLU A 273 194.19 15.83 139.88
CA GLU A 273 195.00 16.66 140.79
C GLU A 273 196.50 16.30 140.63
N ALA A 274 197.36 17.31 140.84
CA ALA A 274 198.84 17.24 140.90
C ALA A 274 199.64 16.69 139.69
N LYS A 275 200.33 17.61 138.99
CA LYS A 275 201.65 17.36 138.35
C LYS A 275 202.74 18.02 139.21
N TYR A 276 203.88 17.36 139.51
CA TYR A 276 205.18 18.06 139.64
C TYR A 276 206.42 17.15 139.67
N ALA A 277 207.61 17.76 139.49
CA ALA A 277 208.99 17.20 139.53
C ALA A 277 209.31 16.14 138.44
N GLN A 278 210.36 16.25 137.61
CA GLN A 278 211.78 16.29 137.98
C GLN A 278 212.66 16.70 136.76
N VAL A 279 212.96 18.01 136.60
CA VAL A 279 213.90 18.51 135.57
C VAL A 279 214.87 19.50 136.23
N LYS A 280 215.97 18.99 136.82
CA LYS A 280 216.89 19.82 137.65
C LYS A 280 218.36 19.36 137.68
N SER A 281 218.85 18.67 136.65
CA SER A 281 220.25 18.19 136.54
C SER A 281 220.64 18.03 135.07
N ILE A 282 220.68 19.09 134.24
CA ILE A 282 221.55 20.28 134.37
C ILE A 282 223.03 19.87 134.51
N LEU A 283 224.05 20.32 133.77
CA LEU A 283 224.30 21.25 132.64
C LEU A 283 225.77 21.79 132.73
N GLU A 284 226.52 21.37 133.75
CA GLU A 284 227.89 21.83 134.08
C GLU A 284 229.06 21.37 133.17
N LYS A 285 228.84 20.60 132.09
CA LYS A 285 229.97 20.02 131.32
C LYS A 285 230.48 20.87 130.15
N ASN A 286 229.77 21.91 129.73
CA ASN A 286 229.89 22.50 128.38
C ASN A 286 231.09 23.45 128.11
N LYS A 287 231.96 23.75 129.09
CA LYS A 287 232.80 24.96 129.00
C LYS A 287 234.13 24.84 128.23
N LYS A 288 234.55 23.66 127.76
CA LYS A 288 235.89 23.46 127.14
C LYS A 288 235.93 23.33 125.61
N GLU A 289 234.81 23.06 124.94
CA GLU A 289 234.80 22.66 123.51
C GLU A 289 234.93 23.81 122.51
N LEU A 290 234.70 25.06 122.96
CA LEU A 290 234.48 26.21 122.06
C LEU A 290 235.70 26.64 121.22
N SER A 291 236.93 26.26 121.60
CA SER A 291 238.17 26.80 121.01
C SER A 291 238.54 26.19 119.64
N GLN A 292 238.09 24.97 119.32
CA GLN A 292 238.47 24.30 118.05
C GLN A 292 237.52 24.59 116.88
N ALA A 293 236.24 24.88 117.14
CA ALA A 293 235.21 25.00 116.11
C ALA A 293 235.45 26.14 115.09
N VAL A 294 236.15 27.20 115.49
CA VAL A 294 236.28 28.44 114.68
C VAL A 294 237.08 28.21 113.39
N LYS A 295 238.12 27.36 113.40
CA LYS A 295 239.00 27.19 112.23
C LYS A 295 238.36 26.42 111.07
N HIS A 296 237.45 25.49 111.33
CA HIS A 296 236.81 24.70 110.28
C HIS A 296 235.74 25.47 109.47
N ARG A 297 235.18 26.55 110.05
CA ARG A 297 234.05 27.28 109.45
C ARG A 297 234.40 28.05 108.17
N ALA A 298 235.66 28.43 107.95
CA ALA A 298 236.05 29.26 106.82
C ALA A 298 235.98 28.53 105.46
N ALA A 299 236.43 27.27 105.40
CA ALA A 299 236.54 26.52 104.15
C ALA A 299 235.17 26.10 103.56
N ALA A 300 234.20 25.80 104.42
CA ALA A 300 232.88 25.30 104.01
C ALA A 300 232.02 26.33 103.26
N LEU A 301 232.32 27.62 103.37
CA LEU A 301 231.46 28.70 102.86
C LEU A 301 231.66 28.95 101.35
N GLN A 302 232.83 28.64 100.80
CA GLN A 302 233.15 28.85 99.39
C GLN A 302 232.42 27.86 98.47
N GLU A 303 232.37 26.58 98.85
CA GLU A 303 231.75 25.53 98.01
C GLU A 303 230.22 25.70 97.91
N SER A 304 229.58 26.21 98.98
CA SER A 304 228.13 26.42 99.04
C SER A 304 227.60 27.43 98.01
N GLN A 305 228.44 28.30 97.44
CA GLN A 305 228.01 29.26 96.42
C GLN A 305 227.88 28.63 95.03
N ARG A 306 228.68 27.58 94.73
CA ARG A 306 228.66 26.90 93.43
C ARG A 306 227.36 26.15 93.18
N LEU A 307 226.92 25.37 94.16
CA LEU A 307 225.73 24.50 94.07
C LEU A 307 224.39 25.25 93.89
N LYS A 308 224.35 26.58 94.11
CA LYS A 308 223.11 27.36 93.93
C LYS A 308 222.75 27.56 92.46
N GLY A 309 223.74 27.75 91.58
CA GLY A 309 223.49 28.07 90.17
C GLY A 309 222.84 26.91 89.38
N ASP A 310 223.22 25.68 89.70
CA ASP A 310 222.71 24.48 88.99
C ASP A 310 221.23 24.19 89.30
N LEU A 311 220.72 24.62 90.45
CA LEU A 311 219.33 24.42 90.86
C LEU A 311 218.35 25.30 90.08
N GLU A 312 218.68 26.58 89.90
CA GLU A 312 217.81 27.58 89.27
C GLU A 312 217.49 27.22 87.80
N ALA A 313 218.42 26.56 87.10
CA ALA A 313 218.25 26.11 85.72
C ALA A 313 217.32 24.88 85.55
N LEU A 314 217.05 24.14 86.62
CA LEU A 314 216.23 22.92 86.57
C LEU A 314 214.74 23.21 86.80
N GLU A 315 214.43 24.11 87.73
CA GLU A 315 213.06 24.56 88.05
C GLU A 315 212.35 25.17 86.81
N ASP A 316 213.09 25.95 86.03
CA ASP A 316 212.61 26.64 84.83
C ASP A 316 212.24 25.69 83.67
N ARG A 317 212.66 24.41 83.72
CA ARG A 317 212.24 23.38 82.74
C ARG A 317 210.92 22.71 83.11
N GLU A 318 210.71 22.36 84.38
CA GLU A 318 209.49 21.66 84.79
C GLU A 318 208.25 22.57 84.77
N SER A 319 208.43 23.85 85.13
CA SER A 319 207.38 24.89 85.03
C SER A 319 206.76 24.94 83.61
N LYS A 320 207.59 24.85 82.56
CA LYS A 320 207.15 24.86 81.16
C LYS A 320 206.37 23.60 80.75
N LYS A 321 206.57 22.45 81.40
CA LYS A 321 205.77 21.23 81.15
C LYS A 321 204.39 21.33 81.78
N VAL A 322 204.32 21.79 83.03
CA VAL A 322 203.05 21.93 83.79
C VAL A 322 202.05 22.82 83.03
N GLY A 323 202.51 23.94 82.47
CA GLY A 323 201.67 24.85 81.69
C GLY A 323 201.08 24.25 80.39
N ASN A 324 201.69 23.19 79.84
CA ASN A 324 201.13 22.49 78.67
C ASN A 324 200.04 21.48 79.06
N PHE A 325 200.25 20.70 80.13
CA PHE A 325 199.22 19.77 80.62
C PHE A 325 197.97 20.50 81.13
N GLN A 326 198.13 21.67 81.76
CA GLN A 326 197.00 22.51 82.18
C GLN A 326 196.13 22.97 80.99
N ARG A 327 196.72 23.22 79.82
CA ARG A 327 195.99 23.65 78.61
C ARG A 327 195.15 22.51 78.02
N GLN A 328 195.75 21.33 77.85
CA GLN A 328 195.05 20.13 77.36
C GLN A 328 193.90 19.71 78.30
N LEU A 329 194.07 19.89 79.62
CA LEU A 329 193.01 19.64 80.60
C LEU A 329 191.86 20.66 80.55
N ALA A 330 192.10 21.87 80.04
CA ALA A 330 191.05 22.87 79.82
C ALA A 330 190.26 22.55 78.54
N GLU A 331 190.95 22.26 77.44
CA GLU A 331 190.36 21.84 76.15
C GLU A 331 189.44 20.62 76.35
N ALA A 332 189.93 19.57 77.02
CA ALA A 332 189.15 18.37 77.31
C ALA A 332 187.93 18.61 78.23
N LYS A 333 187.92 19.67 79.04
CA LYS A 333 186.74 20.05 79.84
C LYS A 333 185.69 20.77 79.01
N GLU A 334 186.11 21.63 78.08
CA GLU A 334 185.20 22.33 77.17
C GLU A 334 184.40 21.35 76.31
N ASP A 335 185.07 20.32 75.77
CA ASP A 335 184.40 19.28 74.97
C ASP A 335 183.46 18.39 75.78
N ASN A 336 183.78 18.10 77.05
CA ASN A 336 182.83 17.44 77.95
C ASN A 336 181.57 18.29 78.17
N CYS A 337 181.69 19.61 78.34
CA CYS A 337 180.53 20.50 78.44
C CYS A 337 179.68 20.49 77.17
N LYS A 338 180.29 20.47 75.96
CA LYS A 338 179.55 20.34 74.69
C LYS A 338 178.76 19.04 74.63
N VAL A 339 179.37 17.92 75.05
CA VAL A 339 178.70 16.61 75.12
C VAL A 339 177.54 16.60 76.13
N THR A 340 177.69 17.25 77.30
CA THR A 340 176.58 17.40 78.26
C THR A 340 175.40 18.14 77.65
N ILE A 341 175.62 19.29 77.01
CA ILE A 341 174.56 20.07 76.36
C ILE A 341 173.86 19.24 75.27
N MET A 342 174.61 18.52 74.43
CA MET A 342 174.04 17.62 73.41
C MET A 342 173.17 16.50 74.02
N LEU A 343 173.56 15.95 75.17
CA LEU A 343 172.77 14.93 75.86
C LEU A 343 171.49 15.52 76.47
N GLU A 344 171.55 16.73 77.03
CA GLU A 344 170.38 17.45 77.55
C GLU A 344 169.39 17.79 76.42
N ASP A 345 169.86 18.26 75.26
CA ASP A 345 169.03 18.50 74.07
C ASP A 345 168.38 17.20 73.55
N VAL A 346 169.12 16.08 73.51
CA VAL A 346 168.58 14.77 73.10
C VAL A 346 167.53 14.27 74.08
N LEU A 347 167.74 14.41 75.40
CA LEU A 347 166.77 14.04 76.43
C LEU A 347 165.52 14.93 76.39
N ALA A 348 165.69 16.25 76.19
CA ALA A 348 164.59 17.18 76.01
C ALA A 348 163.79 16.87 74.72
N SER A 349 164.47 16.47 73.65
CA SER A 349 163.84 16.01 72.39
C SER A 349 163.07 14.70 72.59
N HIS A 350 163.66 13.72 73.29
CA HIS A 350 162.99 12.46 73.63
C HIS A 350 161.74 12.67 74.49
N SER A 351 161.82 13.52 75.52
CA SER A 351 160.69 13.87 76.37
C SER A 351 159.55 14.55 75.59
N LYS A 352 159.88 15.49 74.68
CA LYS A 352 158.91 16.12 73.76
C LYS A 352 158.26 15.08 72.82
N MET A 353 159.05 14.15 72.29
CA MET A 353 158.57 13.07 71.40
C MET A 353 157.67 12.09 72.15
N GLN A 354 158.02 11.70 73.39
CA GLN A 354 157.17 10.86 74.23
C GLN A 354 155.84 11.56 74.55
N GLY A 355 155.86 12.83 74.96
CA GLY A 355 154.64 13.60 75.20
C GLY A 355 153.78 13.84 73.96
N ALA A 356 154.36 13.77 72.74
CA ALA A 356 153.60 13.76 71.50
C ALA A 356 152.99 12.38 71.21
N LEU A 357 153.74 11.30 71.42
CA LEU A 357 153.27 9.91 71.25
C LEU A 357 152.11 9.59 72.22
N GLU A 358 152.21 10.02 73.48
CA GLU A 358 151.16 9.85 74.48
C GLU A 358 149.86 10.59 74.10
N LYS A 359 149.97 11.80 73.55
CA LYS A 359 148.80 12.53 72.99
C LYS A 359 148.15 11.77 71.84
N VAL A 360 148.94 11.33 70.85
CA VAL A 360 148.43 10.52 69.73
C VAL A 360 147.78 9.23 70.22
N GLN A 361 148.33 8.58 71.25
CA GLN A 361 147.72 7.37 71.84
C GLN A 361 146.41 7.67 72.57
N ILE A 362 146.27 8.83 73.22
CA ILE A 362 144.99 9.28 73.83
C ILE A 362 143.97 9.61 72.74
N GLU A 363 144.36 10.35 71.70
CA GLU A 363 143.48 10.70 70.57
C GLU A 363 142.98 9.46 69.83
N LEU A 364 143.84 8.48 69.55
CA LEU A 364 143.44 7.20 68.95
C LEU A 364 142.42 6.46 69.82
N ARG A 365 142.64 6.36 71.14
CA ARG A 365 141.67 5.76 72.08
C ARG A 365 140.33 6.50 72.11
N GLN A 366 140.34 7.83 71.96
CA GLN A 366 139.11 8.62 71.85
C GLN A 366 138.38 8.34 70.54
N ARG A 367 139.08 8.25 69.40
CA ARG A 367 138.48 7.86 68.11
C ARG A 367 137.96 6.44 68.10
N ASP A 368 138.64 5.48 68.75
CA ASP A 368 138.14 4.11 68.90
C ASP A 368 136.82 4.08 69.71
N ALA A 369 136.74 4.87 70.80
CA ALA A 369 135.52 5.02 71.59
C ALA A 369 134.37 5.69 70.81
N GLU A 370 134.68 6.74 70.02
CA GLU A 370 133.74 7.41 69.11
C GLU A 370 133.21 6.44 68.04
N ILE A 371 134.11 5.69 67.39
CA ILE A 371 133.77 4.66 66.39
C ILE A 371 132.92 3.54 67.02
N ALA A 372 133.20 3.14 68.27
CA ALA A 372 132.37 2.18 69.00
C ALA A 372 130.97 2.74 69.31
N GLY A 373 130.88 4.02 69.69
CA GLY A 373 129.62 4.75 69.86
C GLY A 373 128.79 4.78 68.57
N LEU A 374 129.39 5.24 67.46
CA LEU A 374 128.74 5.30 66.14
C LEU A 374 128.33 3.91 65.62
N LYS A 375 129.12 2.86 65.88
CA LYS A 375 128.72 1.47 65.57
C LYS A 375 127.49 1.02 66.37
N LYS A 376 127.42 1.36 67.66
CA LYS A 376 126.27 1.06 68.52
C LYS A 376 125.03 1.85 68.09
N GLU A 377 125.19 3.13 67.75
CA GLU A 377 124.10 3.96 67.24
C GLU A 377 123.58 3.44 65.89
N ARG A 378 124.47 3.10 64.96
CA ARG A 378 124.11 2.47 63.67
C ARG A 378 123.30 1.18 63.86
N ALA A 379 123.65 0.35 64.85
CA ALA A 379 122.91 -0.87 65.16
C ALA A 379 121.50 -0.58 65.72
N LEU A 380 121.35 0.42 66.60
CA LEU A 380 120.05 0.87 67.11
C LEU A 380 119.18 1.49 66.00
N ASN A 381 119.78 2.29 65.12
CA ASN A 381 119.10 2.90 63.97
C ASN A 381 118.67 1.83 62.95
N LEU A 382 119.48 0.80 62.69
CA LEU A 382 119.10 -0.35 61.86
C LEU A 382 117.90 -1.12 62.47
N GLN A 383 117.91 -1.37 63.79
CA GLN A 383 116.77 -1.98 64.48
C GLN A 383 115.51 -1.10 64.42
N ARG A 384 115.66 0.23 64.41
CA ARG A 384 114.54 1.17 64.26
C ARG A 384 113.97 1.16 62.84
N VAL A 385 114.83 1.10 61.81
CA VAL A 385 114.41 0.93 60.41
C VAL A 385 113.62 -0.36 60.25
N GLN A 386 114.12 -1.50 60.73
CA GLN A 386 113.42 -2.79 60.67
C GLN A 386 112.03 -2.79 61.33
N LYS A 387 111.83 -2.01 62.39
CA LYS A 387 110.51 -1.84 63.01
C LYS A 387 109.57 -1.01 62.13
N LEU A 388 110.07 0.09 61.56
CA LEU A 388 109.30 0.95 60.65
C LEU A 388 108.95 0.23 59.34
N GLU A 389 109.85 -0.61 58.83
CA GLU A 389 109.58 -1.51 57.68
C GLU A 389 108.43 -2.47 58.00
N ALA A 390 108.49 -3.18 59.14
CA ALA A 390 107.42 -4.08 59.56
C ALA A 390 106.08 -3.37 59.87
N GLU A 391 106.12 -2.12 60.37
CA GLU A 391 104.93 -1.28 60.54
C GLU A 391 104.34 -0.89 59.17
N VAL A 392 105.18 -0.50 58.19
CA VAL A 392 104.77 -0.19 56.82
C VAL A 392 104.16 -1.41 56.13
N ASP A 393 104.76 -2.59 56.24
CA ASP A 393 104.21 -3.84 55.71
C ASP A 393 102.84 -4.16 56.34
N GLN A 394 102.70 -3.94 57.65
CA GLN A 394 101.40 -4.11 58.33
C GLN A 394 100.35 -3.11 57.81
N TRP A 395 100.72 -1.86 57.55
CA TRP A 395 99.81 -0.86 56.98
C TRP A 395 99.44 -1.17 55.51
N GLN A 396 100.38 -1.66 54.70
CA GLN A 396 100.10 -2.12 53.33
C GLN A 396 99.14 -3.32 53.33
N ALA A 397 99.36 -4.30 54.21
CA ALA A 397 98.45 -5.45 54.35
C ALA A 397 97.04 -5.02 54.81
N ARG A 398 96.94 -4.06 55.75
CA ARG A 398 95.66 -3.47 56.16
C ARG A 398 94.99 -2.73 55.00
N MET A 399 95.75 -1.95 54.21
CA MET A 399 95.22 -1.23 53.05
C MET A 399 94.62 -2.20 52.03
N LEU A 400 95.33 -3.27 51.68
CA LEU A 400 94.84 -4.28 50.75
C LEU A 400 93.55 -4.98 51.25
N ILE A 401 93.42 -5.20 52.57
CA ILE A 401 92.18 -5.73 53.17
C ILE A 401 91.04 -4.72 53.05
N VAL A 402 91.28 -3.43 53.32
CA VAL A 402 90.29 -2.37 53.17
C VAL A 402 89.89 -2.18 51.70
N ASP A 403 90.84 -2.18 50.77
CA ASP A 403 90.59 -2.09 49.33
C ASP A 403 89.79 -3.28 48.82
N THR A 404 90.07 -4.50 49.27
CA THR A 404 89.31 -5.69 48.86
C THR A 404 87.90 -5.73 49.48
N GLN A 405 87.74 -5.29 50.74
CA GLN A 405 86.43 -5.09 51.37
C GLN A 405 85.61 -4.03 50.63
N HIS A 406 86.18 -2.83 50.43
CA HIS A 406 85.55 -1.73 49.68
C HIS A 406 85.17 -2.16 48.26
N ASN A 407 86.04 -2.90 47.56
CA ASN A 407 85.71 -3.48 46.25
C ASN A 407 84.57 -4.50 46.32
N SER A 408 84.50 -5.33 47.37
CA SER A 408 83.46 -6.35 47.53
C SER A 408 82.09 -5.77 47.89
N GLU A 409 82.04 -4.62 48.58
CA GLU A 409 80.81 -3.91 48.94
C GLU A 409 80.35 -2.94 47.84
N MET A 410 81.27 -2.15 47.28
CA MET A 410 80.93 -1.12 46.29
C MET A 410 80.60 -1.71 44.91
N LYS A 411 81.22 -2.82 44.46
CA LYS A 411 80.91 -3.38 43.14
C LYS A 411 79.47 -3.90 43.02
N PRO A 412 78.88 -4.59 44.01
CA PRO A 412 77.45 -4.88 44.05
C PRO A 412 76.57 -3.63 44.10
N LEU A 413 76.90 -2.64 44.93
CA LEU A 413 76.12 -1.40 45.07
C LEU A 413 76.15 -0.54 43.80
N GLN A 414 77.28 -0.48 43.10
CA GLN A 414 77.39 0.22 41.83
C GLN A 414 76.61 -0.52 40.73
N LYS A 415 76.66 -1.86 40.69
CA LYS A 415 75.84 -2.65 39.76
C LYS A 415 74.34 -2.47 40.01
N SER A 416 73.88 -2.46 41.26
CA SER A 416 72.45 -2.24 41.56
C SER A 416 72.02 -0.80 41.27
N LEU A 417 72.88 0.19 41.51
CA LEU A 417 72.66 1.58 41.11
C LEU A 417 72.57 1.74 39.58
N ASP A 418 73.45 1.08 38.82
CA ASP A 418 73.45 1.16 37.36
C ASP A 418 72.26 0.40 36.73
N VAL A 419 71.82 -0.71 37.31
CA VAL A 419 70.53 -1.35 36.97
C VAL A 419 69.36 -0.42 37.27
N ALA A 420 69.30 0.19 38.47
CA ALA A 420 68.23 1.12 38.82
C ALA A 420 68.20 2.38 37.95
N ARG A 421 69.37 2.89 37.52
CA ARG A 421 69.48 3.98 36.53
C ARG A 421 68.90 3.58 35.17
N GLU A 422 69.18 2.37 34.72
CA GLU A 422 68.73 1.85 33.44
C GLU A 422 67.22 1.50 33.45
N ASP A 423 66.69 0.99 34.56
CA ASP A 423 65.25 0.79 34.73
C ASP A 423 64.51 2.13 34.87
N ASN A 424 65.09 3.14 35.54
CA ASN A 424 64.56 4.51 35.53
C ASN A 424 64.57 5.13 34.11
N ARG A 425 65.57 4.83 33.26
CA ARG A 425 65.53 5.22 31.84
C ARG A 425 64.38 4.56 31.09
N LYS A 426 64.18 3.26 31.25
CA LYS A 426 63.06 2.53 30.62
C LYS A 426 61.73 3.12 31.07
N LEU A 427 61.55 3.35 32.37
CA LEU A 427 60.35 3.98 32.92
C LEU A 427 60.11 5.39 32.35
N ALA A 428 61.16 6.22 32.22
CA ALA A 428 61.04 7.54 31.60
C ALA A 428 60.64 7.44 30.11
N ILE A 429 61.22 6.51 29.35
CA ILE A 429 60.85 6.28 27.94
C ILE A 429 59.42 5.75 27.82
N SER A 430 58.98 4.84 28.70
CA SER A 430 57.60 4.35 28.72
C SER A 430 56.59 5.44 29.14
N LEU A 431 56.97 6.34 30.06
CA LEU A 431 56.17 7.50 30.43
C LEU A 431 56.03 8.47 29.26
N GLU A 432 57.14 8.80 28.59
CA GLU A 432 57.17 9.65 27.39
C GLU A 432 56.28 9.07 26.28
N GLN A 433 56.38 7.77 26.01
CA GLN A 433 55.50 7.06 25.05
C GLN A 433 54.02 7.10 25.46
N ALA A 434 53.71 6.94 26.75
CA ALA A 434 52.34 7.02 27.26
C ALA A 434 51.77 8.45 27.15
N LEU A 435 52.58 9.48 27.40
CA LEU A 435 52.20 10.88 27.23
C LEU A 435 51.98 11.24 25.77
N GLN A 436 52.85 10.77 24.86
CA GLN A 436 52.67 10.94 23.41
C GLN A 436 51.41 10.25 22.90
N ALA A 437 51.13 9.02 23.36
CA ALA A 437 49.89 8.31 23.05
C ALA A 437 48.65 9.05 23.59
N ASN A 438 48.72 9.60 24.81
CA ASN A 438 47.63 10.36 25.40
C ASN A 438 47.37 11.67 24.64
N ASN A 439 48.41 12.43 24.28
CA ASN A 439 48.29 13.62 23.44
C ASN A 439 47.66 13.30 22.08
N HIS A 440 48.03 12.17 21.45
CA HIS A 440 47.44 11.73 20.19
C HIS A 440 45.95 11.31 20.34
N LEU A 441 45.55 10.76 21.49
CA LEU A 441 44.16 10.47 21.80
C LEU A 441 43.36 11.76 22.09
N GLN A 442 43.96 12.74 22.77
CA GLN A 442 43.35 14.06 22.99
C GLN A 442 43.10 14.75 21.64
N THR A 443 44.09 14.86 20.75
CA THR A 443 43.90 15.46 19.42
C THR A 443 42.80 14.76 18.60
N LYS A 444 42.61 13.44 18.79
CA LYS A 444 41.49 12.70 18.18
C LYS A 444 40.15 13.01 18.83
N LEU A 445 40.11 13.19 20.15
CA LEU A 445 38.92 13.60 20.89
C LEU A 445 38.49 15.00 20.47
N ASP A 446 39.41 15.97 20.46
CA ASP A 446 39.16 17.35 20.04
C ASP A 446 38.55 17.40 18.62
N HIS A 447 39.11 16.63 17.68
CA HIS A 447 38.62 16.54 16.30
C HIS A 447 37.29 15.77 16.17
N ILE A 448 36.93 14.91 17.12
CA ILE A 448 35.61 14.28 17.20
C ILE A 448 34.58 15.26 17.80
N GLN A 449 35.00 16.09 18.77
CA GLN A 449 34.15 17.15 19.33
C GLN A 449 33.83 18.23 18.28
N GLU A 450 34.82 18.74 17.54
CA GLU A 450 34.61 19.67 16.42
C GLU A 450 33.60 19.10 15.39
N LYS A 451 33.70 17.80 15.08
CA LYS A 451 32.76 17.11 14.18
C LYS A 451 31.36 16.96 14.78
N LEU A 452 31.26 16.74 16.09
CA LEU A 452 29.98 16.65 16.80
C LEU A 452 29.30 18.02 16.87
N GLU A 453 29.99 19.06 17.32
CA GLU A 453 29.51 20.45 17.35
C GLU A 453 29.03 20.91 15.96
N LYS A 454 29.80 20.59 14.90
CA LYS A 454 29.38 20.84 13.52
C LYS A 454 28.11 20.07 13.14
N LYS A 455 27.96 18.82 13.58
CA LYS A 455 26.75 18.02 13.30
C LYS A 455 25.53 18.46 14.11
N GLU A 456 25.73 18.94 15.33
CA GLU A 456 24.70 19.58 16.14
C GLU A 456 24.24 20.89 15.50
N LEU A 457 25.16 21.71 14.99
CA LEU A 457 24.84 22.92 14.24
C LEU A 457 24.12 22.60 12.91
N GLU A 458 24.56 21.58 12.16
CA GLU A 458 23.85 21.10 10.96
C GLU A 458 22.42 20.62 11.31
N TRP A 459 22.24 19.92 12.45
CA TRP A 459 20.93 19.47 12.93
C TRP A 459 20.02 20.63 13.36
N GLN A 460 20.53 21.62 14.09
CA GLN A 460 19.79 22.84 14.46
C GLN A 460 19.34 23.64 13.23
N ASN A 461 20.17 23.73 12.20
CA ASN A 461 19.80 24.36 10.92
C ASN A 461 18.70 23.56 10.20
N LEU A 462 18.73 22.23 10.25
CA LEU A 462 17.68 21.38 9.66
C LEU A 462 16.36 21.46 10.42
N GLU A 463 16.38 21.49 11.76
CA GLU A 463 15.15 21.59 12.55
C GLU A 463 14.52 22.98 12.42
N THR A 464 15.30 24.08 12.43
CA THR A 464 14.76 25.44 12.18
C THR A 464 14.26 25.66 10.75
N LEU A 465 14.83 24.96 9.75
CA LEU A 465 14.25 24.90 8.40
C LEU A 465 12.94 24.10 8.40
N ARG A 466 12.87 22.97 9.12
CA ARG A 466 11.67 22.14 9.24
C ARG A 466 10.53 22.86 9.96
N GLU A 467 10.82 23.54 11.07
CA GLU A 467 9.88 24.41 11.79
C GLU A 467 9.29 25.46 10.84
N ARG A 468 10.15 26.15 10.07
CA ARG A 468 9.71 27.12 9.07
C ARG A 468 8.82 26.49 8.00
N MET A 469 9.22 25.36 7.42
CA MET A 469 8.39 24.64 6.44
C MET A 469 7.03 24.22 7.03
N THR A 470 6.97 23.80 8.30
CA THR A 470 5.70 23.46 8.95
C THR A 470 4.84 24.70 9.24
N GLU A 471 5.45 25.85 9.54
CA GLU A 471 4.75 27.12 9.76
C GLU A 471 4.24 27.71 8.43
N GLU A 472 5.03 27.66 7.36
CA GLU A 472 4.62 28.01 6.00
C GLU A 472 3.43 27.15 5.55
N CYS A 473 3.50 25.82 5.72
CA CYS A 473 2.38 24.91 5.47
C CYS A 473 1.16 25.17 6.37
N ARG A 474 1.36 25.59 7.63
CA ARG A 474 0.25 25.95 8.54
C ARG A 474 -0.47 27.20 8.05
N VAL A 475 0.29 28.24 7.69
CA VAL A 475 -0.26 29.50 7.16
C VAL A 475 -0.94 29.29 5.81
N GLU A 476 -0.38 28.49 4.90
CA GLU A 476 -1.07 28.12 3.65
C GLU A 476 -2.38 27.37 3.91
N ALA A 477 -2.39 26.40 4.84
CA ALA A 477 -3.60 25.67 5.21
C ALA A 477 -4.67 26.58 5.84
N GLU A 478 -4.28 27.55 6.66
CA GLU A 478 -5.16 28.55 7.26
C GLU A 478 -5.74 29.50 6.21
N MET A 479 -4.91 30.04 5.30
CA MET A 479 -5.35 30.86 4.16
C MET A 479 -6.33 30.09 3.24
N HIS A 480 -6.11 28.79 3.04
CA HIS A 480 -7.05 27.93 2.32
C HIS A 480 -8.35 27.67 3.09
N ALA A 481 -8.28 27.47 4.41
CA ALA A 481 -9.46 27.30 5.27
C ALA A 481 -10.33 28.56 5.30
N GLU A 482 -9.72 29.74 5.46
CA GLU A 482 -10.41 31.03 5.40
C GLU A 482 -11.09 31.24 4.05
N ARG A 483 -10.41 30.94 2.93
CA ARG A 483 -10.99 31.05 1.58
C ARG A 483 -12.17 30.08 1.38
N ILE A 484 -12.10 28.87 1.93
CA ILE A 484 -13.21 27.91 1.93
C ILE A 484 -14.38 28.42 2.80
N GLU A 485 -14.10 29.02 3.96
CA GLU A 485 -15.15 29.56 4.83
C GLU A 485 -15.81 30.82 4.23
N ALA A 486 -15.05 31.70 3.57
CA ALA A 486 -15.56 32.84 2.82
C ALA A 486 -16.50 32.39 1.70
N LEU A 487 -16.10 31.38 0.90
CA LEU A 487 -16.96 30.78 -0.13
C LEU A 487 -18.21 30.11 0.46
N ARG A 488 -18.10 29.40 1.59
CA ARG A 488 -19.26 28.84 2.30
C ARG A 488 -20.23 29.93 2.77
N LYS A 489 -19.73 31.04 3.31
CA LYS A 489 -20.54 32.21 3.71
C LYS A 489 -21.22 32.83 2.48
N GLN A 490 -20.49 33.04 1.38
CA GLN A 490 -21.03 33.53 0.12
C GLN A 490 -22.17 32.64 -0.39
N PHE A 491 -21.92 31.34 -0.62
CA PHE A 491 -22.94 30.41 -1.10
C PHE A 491 -24.16 30.32 -0.17
N GLN A 492 -23.97 30.42 1.15
CA GLN A 492 -25.09 30.44 2.09
C GLN A 492 -25.90 31.74 2.01
N THR A 493 -25.26 32.89 1.78
CA THR A 493 -25.98 34.15 1.50
C THR A 493 -26.72 34.12 0.17
N GLU A 494 -26.08 33.64 -0.91
CA GLU A 494 -26.70 33.47 -2.23
C GLU A 494 -27.92 32.53 -2.15
N ARG A 495 -27.77 31.39 -1.47
CA ARG A 495 -28.84 30.42 -1.23
C ARG A 495 -30.02 31.02 -0.45
N GLU A 496 -29.77 31.76 0.62
CA GLU A 496 -30.85 32.39 1.40
C GLU A 496 -31.49 33.59 0.68
N THR A 497 -30.75 34.31 -0.18
CA THR A 497 -31.35 35.32 -1.06
C THR A 497 -32.20 34.69 -2.17
N ALA A 498 -31.70 33.68 -2.87
CA ALA A 498 -32.45 32.97 -3.92
C ALA A 498 -33.70 32.30 -3.35
N LYS A 499 -33.61 31.71 -2.16
CA LYS A 499 -34.76 31.16 -1.41
C LYS A 499 -35.81 32.21 -1.07
N LYS A 500 -35.40 33.43 -0.66
CA LYS A 500 -36.34 34.55 -0.42
C LYS A 500 -37.01 35.02 -1.72
N VAL A 501 -36.26 35.12 -2.82
CA VAL A 501 -36.81 35.47 -4.15
C VAL A 501 -37.83 34.42 -4.60
N ALA A 502 -37.47 33.14 -4.59
CA ALA A 502 -38.38 32.05 -4.96
C ALA A 502 -39.61 31.94 -4.05
N GLN A 503 -39.49 32.28 -2.76
CA GLN A 503 -40.64 32.39 -1.85
C GLN A 503 -41.57 33.56 -2.19
N TRP A 504 -41.01 34.69 -2.64
CA TRP A 504 -41.78 35.86 -3.09
C TRP A 504 -42.48 35.59 -4.43
N GLU A 505 -41.77 35.03 -5.41
CA GLU A 505 -42.32 34.60 -6.70
C GLU A 505 -43.45 33.57 -6.51
N LEU A 506 -43.27 32.59 -5.62
CA LEU A 506 -44.30 31.61 -5.28
C LEU A 506 -45.54 32.26 -4.64
N ALA A 507 -45.36 33.34 -3.86
CA ALA A 507 -46.48 34.08 -3.27
C ALA A 507 -47.24 34.90 -4.32
N GLU A 508 -46.53 35.57 -5.22
CA GLU A 508 -47.14 36.35 -6.31
C GLU A 508 -47.86 35.43 -7.32
N LEU A 509 -47.28 34.27 -7.66
CA LEU A 509 -47.92 33.25 -8.50
C LEU A 509 -49.16 32.63 -7.85
N LYS A 510 -49.15 32.39 -6.52
CA LYS A 510 -50.34 31.94 -5.79
C LYS A 510 -51.46 32.98 -5.85
N LYS A 511 -51.15 34.24 -5.56
CA LYS A 511 -52.07 35.37 -5.66
C LYS A 511 -52.67 35.51 -7.07
N ALA A 512 -51.84 35.37 -8.11
CA ALA A 512 -52.30 35.38 -9.50
C ALA A 512 -53.21 34.18 -9.84
N LEU A 513 -52.90 32.98 -9.31
CA LEU A 513 -53.73 31.78 -9.44
C LEU A 513 -55.06 31.93 -8.70
N ASP A 514 -55.06 32.47 -7.49
CA ASP A 514 -56.27 32.71 -6.70
C ASP A 514 -57.19 33.74 -7.37
N GLU A 515 -56.63 34.80 -7.97
CA GLU A 515 -57.42 35.76 -8.74
C GLU A 515 -57.93 35.16 -10.08
N ALA A 516 -57.14 34.32 -10.75
CA ALA A 516 -57.60 33.58 -11.93
C ALA A 516 -58.72 32.58 -11.59
N ASN A 517 -58.62 31.90 -10.44
CA ASN A 517 -59.67 31.03 -9.91
C ASN A 517 -60.94 31.83 -9.58
N PHE A 518 -60.81 32.99 -8.93
CA PHE A 518 -61.94 33.88 -8.64
C PHE A 518 -62.66 34.30 -9.93
N ARG A 519 -61.93 34.83 -10.91
CA ARG A 519 -62.47 35.21 -12.24
C ARG A 519 -63.11 34.02 -12.96
N SER A 520 -62.52 32.82 -12.86
CA SER A 520 -63.08 31.58 -13.42
C SER A 520 -64.41 31.18 -12.77
N VAL A 521 -64.54 31.34 -11.44
CA VAL A 521 -65.79 31.12 -10.70
C VAL A 521 -66.86 32.14 -11.09
N GLU A 522 -66.50 33.41 -11.31
CA GLU A 522 -67.43 34.45 -11.79
C GLU A 522 -67.92 34.18 -13.22
N VAL A 523 -67.02 33.84 -14.14
CA VAL A 523 -67.37 33.44 -15.52
C VAL A 523 -68.23 32.17 -15.51
N SER A 524 -67.97 31.22 -14.60
CA SER A 524 -68.79 30.03 -14.40
C SER A 524 -70.18 30.33 -13.85
N ARG A 525 -70.30 31.29 -12.93
CA ARG A 525 -71.59 31.79 -12.41
C ARG A 525 -72.39 32.45 -13.53
N SER A 526 -71.78 33.38 -14.25
CA SER A 526 -72.40 34.10 -15.38
C SER A 526 -72.86 33.13 -16.48
N ASN A 527 -72.07 32.09 -16.78
CA ASN A 527 -72.48 31.04 -17.73
C ASN A 527 -73.68 30.21 -17.25
N ARG A 528 -73.83 29.97 -15.94
CA ARG A 528 -75.02 29.29 -15.38
C ARG A 528 -76.26 30.18 -15.51
N GLU A 529 -76.15 31.47 -15.21
CA GLU A 529 -77.23 32.44 -15.36
C GLU A 529 -77.67 32.62 -16.83
N LEU A 530 -76.71 32.68 -17.76
CA LEU A 530 -77.01 32.71 -19.20
C LEU A 530 -77.70 31.41 -19.67
N ARG A 531 -77.24 30.24 -19.21
CA ARG A 531 -77.89 28.96 -19.52
C ARG A 531 -79.31 28.88 -18.93
N GLN A 532 -79.54 29.38 -17.72
CA GLN A 532 -80.88 29.48 -17.14
C GLN A 532 -81.79 30.35 -18.01
N LYS A 533 -81.37 31.57 -18.36
CA LYS A 533 -82.10 32.47 -19.28
C LYS A 533 -82.40 31.82 -20.63
N VAL A 534 -81.47 31.05 -21.19
CA VAL A 534 -81.72 30.26 -22.41
C VAL A 534 -82.83 29.22 -22.19
N THR A 535 -82.77 28.42 -21.12
CA THR A 535 -83.85 27.43 -20.83
C THR A 535 -85.20 28.06 -20.50
N GLU A 536 -85.23 29.30 -20.00
CA GLU A 536 -86.46 30.08 -19.82
C GLU A 536 -87.02 30.54 -21.16
N LEU A 537 -86.17 31.09 -22.04
CA LEU A 537 -86.56 31.46 -23.41
C LEU A 537 -87.04 30.23 -24.20
N GLU A 538 -86.37 29.08 -24.10
CA GLU A 538 -86.80 27.81 -24.71
C GLU A 538 -88.19 27.37 -24.23
N LYS A 539 -88.50 27.52 -22.93
CA LYS A 539 -89.85 27.25 -22.37
C LYS A 539 -90.90 28.24 -22.89
N THR A 540 -90.57 29.53 -23.01
CA THR A 540 -91.50 30.50 -23.62
C THR A 540 -91.76 30.16 -25.08
N LEU A 541 -90.71 29.82 -25.84
CA LEU A 541 -90.77 29.42 -27.23
C LEU A 541 -91.61 28.14 -27.43
N SER A 542 -91.38 27.09 -26.64
CA SER A 542 -92.18 25.86 -26.73
C SER A 542 -93.66 26.11 -26.40
N SER A 543 -93.96 26.90 -25.36
CA SER A 543 -95.34 27.31 -25.06
C SER A 543 -96.00 28.13 -26.18
N SER A 544 -95.22 28.95 -26.91
CA SER A 544 -95.70 29.67 -28.09
C SER A 544 -95.93 28.73 -29.27
N GLN A 545 -95.06 27.74 -29.47
CA GLN A 545 -95.17 26.73 -30.50
C GLN A 545 -96.39 25.82 -30.26
N GLU A 546 -96.72 25.51 -29.01
CA GLU A 546 -97.94 24.80 -28.64
C GLU A 546 -99.21 25.62 -28.87
N LYS A 547 -99.21 26.92 -28.55
CA LYS A 547 -100.29 27.85 -28.92
C LYS A 547 -100.49 27.93 -30.44
N VAL A 548 -99.40 27.96 -31.21
CA VAL A 548 -99.46 27.90 -32.68
C VAL A 548 -99.97 26.55 -33.18
N LYS A 549 -99.59 25.42 -32.56
CA LYS A 549 -100.13 24.08 -32.88
C LYS A 549 -101.64 24.01 -32.60
N SER A 550 -102.13 24.53 -31.48
CA SER A 550 -103.56 24.49 -31.13
C SER A 550 -104.39 25.44 -32.01
N GLN A 551 -103.90 26.64 -32.30
CA GLN A 551 -104.51 27.54 -33.28
C GLN A 551 -104.57 26.91 -34.69
N LYS A 552 -103.49 26.25 -35.12
CA LYS A 552 -103.44 25.51 -36.40
C LYS A 552 -104.44 24.34 -36.43
N ALA A 553 -104.68 23.67 -35.31
CA ALA A 553 -105.71 22.64 -35.19
C ALA A 553 -107.14 23.23 -35.25
N GLN A 554 -107.40 24.34 -34.57
CA GLN A 554 -108.68 25.07 -34.62
C GLN A 554 -109.00 25.56 -36.04
N ILE A 555 -108.02 26.12 -36.75
CA ILE A 555 -108.16 26.50 -38.17
C ILE A 555 -108.48 25.28 -39.04
N LYS A 556 -107.82 24.13 -38.81
CA LYS A 556 -108.08 22.89 -39.56
C LYS A 556 -109.52 22.37 -39.35
N LEU A 557 -110.05 22.48 -38.13
CA LEU A 557 -111.45 22.16 -37.83
C LEU A 557 -112.44 23.14 -38.49
N HIS A 558 -112.17 24.44 -38.46
CA HIS A 558 -113.00 25.43 -39.16
C HIS A 558 -113.04 25.19 -40.68
N LEU A 559 -111.92 24.80 -41.29
CA LEU A 559 -111.86 24.48 -42.71
C LEU A 559 -112.65 23.20 -43.04
N SER A 560 -112.57 22.15 -42.22
CA SER A 560 -113.36 20.92 -42.44
C SER A 560 -114.87 21.14 -42.26
N ALA A 561 -115.28 21.95 -41.27
CA ALA A 561 -116.66 22.37 -41.10
C ALA A 561 -117.17 23.20 -42.30
N LYS A 562 -116.33 24.09 -42.85
CA LYS A 562 -116.66 24.89 -44.05
C LYS A 562 -116.88 24.00 -45.28
N THR A 563 -116.06 22.96 -45.48
CA THR A 563 -116.29 21.99 -46.57
C THR A 563 -117.55 21.13 -46.38
N SER A 564 -117.90 20.78 -45.13
CA SER A 564 -119.13 20.04 -44.84
C SER A 564 -120.38 20.87 -45.14
N ASN A 565 -120.41 22.15 -44.72
CA ASN A 565 -121.52 23.05 -45.05
C ASN A 565 -121.64 23.31 -46.57
N ALA A 566 -120.52 23.40 -47.30
CA ALA A 566 -120.57 23.52 -48.77
C ALA A 566 -121.24 22.30 -49.43
N GLN A 567 -120.93 21.07 -48.99
CA GLN A 567 -121.57 19.85 -49.48
C GLN A 567 -123.07 19.77 -49.12
N ASN A 568 -123.47 20.27 -47.96
CA ASN A 568 -124.88 20.31 -47.56
C ASN A 568 -125.69 21.35 -48.36
N ILE A 569 -125.10 22.49 -48.71
CA ILE A 569 -125.72 23.48 -49.62
C ILE A 569 -125.95 22.88 -51.01
N GLU A 570 -124.98 22.14 -51.55
CA GLU A 570 -125.13 21.53 -52.88
C GLU A 570 -126.20 20.42 -52.88
N ARG A 571 -126.28 19.62 -51.81
CA ARG A 571 -127.37 18.64 -51.62
C ARG A 571 -128.76 19.30 -51.55
N MET A 572 -128.89 20.44 -50.86
CA MET A 572 -130.19 21.16 -50.83
C MET A 572 -130.60 21.65 -52.22
N LYS A 573 -129.68 22.21 -53.02
CA LYS A 573 -129.98 22.60 -54.41
C LYS A 573 -130.45 21.41 -55.25
N GLN A 574 -129.84 20.25 -55.05
CA GLN A 574 -130.14 19.04 -55.83
C GLN A 574 -131.55 18.53 -55.50
N ILE A 575 -131.92 18.48 -54.21
CA ILE A 575 -133.28 18.17 -53.74
C ILE A 575 -134.30 19.22 -54.23
N GLU A 576 -133.93 20.51 -54.25
CA GLU A 576 -134.76 21.57 -54.83
C GLU A 576 -135.02 21.39 -56.34
N THR A 577 -134.02 20.94 -57.11
CA THR A 577 -134.21 20.66 -58.54
C THR A 577 -135.05 19.41 -58.77
N GLU A 578 -134.90 18.38 -57.94
CA GLU A 578 -135.69 17.15 -58.02
C GLU A 578 -137.16 17.41 -57.65
N LEU A 579 -137.45 18.22 -56.63
CA LEU A 579 -138.81 18.64 -56.30
C LEU A 579 -139.48 19.41 -57.43
N ARG A 580 -138.80 20.41 -58.02
CA ARG A 580 -139.35 21.17 -59.17
C ARG A 580 -139.58 20.29 -60.40
N GLN A 581 -138.74 19.29 -60.63
CA GLN A 581 -138.97 18.28 -61.68
C GLN A 581 -140.14 17.35 -61.34
N MET A 582 -140.31 16.96 -60.07
CA MET A 582 -141.43 16.12 -59.63
C MET A 582 -142.77 16.84 -59.77
N GLU A 583 -142.85 18.14 -59.42
CA GLU A 583 -144.05 18.95 -59.61
C GLU A 583 -144.37 19.17 -61.09
N LEU A 584 -143.37 19.48 -61.93
CA LEU A 584 -143.56 19.59 -63.38
C LEU A 584 -144.04 18.26 -63.99
N THR A 585 -143.51 17.13 -63.53
CA THR A 585 -143.91 15.79 -63.99
C THR A 585 -145.32 15.42 -63.52
N LYS A 586 -145.65 15.73 -62.26
CA LYS A 586 -146.98 15.59 -61.68
C LYS A 586 -148.02 16.38 -62.47
N ASP A 587 -147.77 17.66 -62.75
CA ASP A 587 -148.74 18.49 -63.47
C ASP A 587 -148.88 18.08 -64.94
N GLN A 588 -147.80 17.62 -65.59
CA GLN A 588 -147.89 16.96 -66.90
C GLN A 588 -148.70 15.65 -66.85
N TYR A 589 -148.58 14.86 -65.79
CA TYR A 589 -149.39 13.65 -65.58
C TYR A 589 -150.86 13.99 -65.29
N GLN A 590 -151.13 14.99 -64.45
CA GLN A 590 -152.48 15.45 -64.11
C GLN A 590 -153.21 15.95 -65.36
N LYS A 591 -152.49 16.72 -66.20
CA LYS A 591 -153.00 17.25 -67.47
C LYS A 591 -153.24 16.14 -68.49
N LYS A 592 -152.26 15.25 -68.71
CA LYS A 592 -152.42 14.08 -69.59
C LYS A 592 -153.53 13.14 -69.12
N ASN A 593 -153.70 12.90 -67.82
CA ASN A 593 -154.74 12.03 -67.28
C ASN A 593 -156.14 12.64 -67.49
N ASN A 594 -156.30 13.96 -67.35
CA ASN A 594 -157.54 14.65 -67.69
C ASN A 594 -157.82 14.63 -69.20
N GLU A 595 -156.81 14.86 -70.05
CA GLU A 595 -156.92 14.77 -71.50
C GLU A 595 -157.23 13.34 -71.96
N GLN A 596 -156.61 12.32 -71.35
CA GLN A 596 -156.87 10.89 -71.57
C GLN A 596 -158.26 10.51 -71.07
N SER A 597 -158.74 11.00 -69.93
CA SER A 597 -160.10 10.76 -69.45
C SER A 597 -161.15 11.35 -70.39
N LEU A 598 -160.94 12.59 -70.87
CA LEU A 598 -161.78 13.22 -71.92
C LEU A 598 -161.62 12.59 -73.31
N SER A 599 -160.54 11.85 -73.56
CA SER A 599 -160.37 11.02 -74.76
C SER A 599 -161.06 9.67 -74.61
N ILE A 600 -161.01 9.06 -73.41
CA ILE A 600 -161.65 7.78 -73.08
C ILE A 600 -163.17 7.93 -73.04
N GLN A 601 -163.72 9.04 -72.52
CA GLN A 601 -165.16 9.31 -72.59
C GLN A 601 -165.66 9.47 -74.03
N ARG A 602 -164.88 10.10 -74.92
CA ARG A 602 -165.17 10.13 -76.37
C ARG A 602 -165.04 8.74 -77.00
N PHE A 603 -163.94 8.03 -76.71
CA PHE A 603 -163.70 6.68 -77.21
C PHE A 603 -164.78 5.68 -76.76
N VAL A 604 -165.34 5.81 -75.55
CA VAL A 604 -166.46 4.98 -75.07
C VAL A 604 -167.77 5.31 -75.80
N LEU A 605 -168.02 6.58 -76.11
CA LEU A 605 -169.15 7.01 -76.95
C LEU A 605 -169.01 6.53 -78.39
N GLU A 606 -167.81 6.63 -78.96
CA GLU A 606 -167.47 6.14 -80.30
C GLU A 606 -167.58 4.61 -80.35
N MET A 607 -167.01 3.87 -79.41
CA MET A 607 -167.15 2.41 -79.28
C MET A 607 -168.62 1.97 -79.12
N SER A 608 -169.46 2.75 -78.43
CA SER A 608 -170.90 2.49 -78.30
C SER A 608 -171.68 2.64 -79.61
N ASN A 609 -171.12 3.36 -80.59
CA ASN A 609 -171.66 3.44 -81.95
C ASN A 609 -170.99 2.40 -82.85
N LEU A 610 -169.66 2.33 -82.83
CA LEU A 610 -168.83 1.43 -83.64
C LEU A 610 -169.17 -0.05 -83.41
N GLN A 611 -169.60 -0.45 -82.21
CA GLN A 611 -170.02 -1.84 -81.97
C GLN A 611 -171.51 -2.13 -82.26
N LYS A 612 -172.35 -1.11 -82.44
CA LYS A 612 -173.67 -1.31 -83.11
C LYS A 612 -173.44 -1.60 -84.59
N GLU A 613 -172.49 -0.91 -85.20
CA GLU A 613 -172.01 -1.20 -86.56
C GLU A 613 -171.29 -2.56 -86.63
N MET A 614 -170.44 -2.90 -85.65
CA MET A 614 -169.76 -4.21 -85.62
C MET A 614 -170.73 -5.38 -85.34
N GLN A 615 -171.89 -5.16 -84.70
CA GLN A 615 -172.97 -6.15 -84.61
C GLN A 615 -173.74 -6.33 -85.93
N LEU A 616 -173.82 -5.31 -86.78
CA LEU A 616 -174.30 -5.43 -88.16
C LEU A 616 -173.27 -6.14 -89.05
N LEU A 617 -171.99 -5.78 -88.91
CA LEU A 617 -170.87 -6.40 -89.60
C LEU A 617 -170.75 -7.89 -89.23
N ALA A 618 -170.96 -8.25 -87.97
CA ALA A 618 -170.99 -9.63 -87.50
C ALA A 618 -172.12 -10.49 -88.13
N LYS A 619 -173.15 -9.89 -88.72
CA LYS A 619 -174.14 -10.61 -89.54
C LYS A 619 -173.67 -10.70 -91.00
N SER A 620 -173.38 -9.56 -91.62
CA SER A 620 -172.95 -9.49 -93.02
C SER A 620 -171.71 -10.34 -93.31
N GLN A 621 -170.69 -10.25 -92.45
CA GLN A 621 -169.44 -10.97 -92.58
C GLN A 621 -169.59 -12.49 -92.34
N TYR A 622 -170.54 -12.91 -91.51
CA TYR A 622 -170.84 -14.34 -91.30
C TYR A 622 -171.52 -14.93 -92.54
N GLU A 623 -172.43 -14.19 -93.18
CA GLU A 623 -173.05 -14.63 -94.44
C GLU A 623 -172.05 -14.65 -95.62
N THR A 624 -171.15 -13.68 -95.73
CA THR A 624 -170.09 -13.73 -96.77
C THR A 624 -169.03 -14.76 -96.45
N SER A 625 -168.69 -15.00 -95.18
CA SER A 625 -167.80 -16.09 -94.78
C SER A 625 -168.43 -17.47 -95.02
N ALA A 626 -169.75 -17.62 -94.88
CA ALA A 626 -170.47 -18.83 -95.27
C ALA A 626 -170.39 -19.07 -96.80
N ARG A 627 -170.66 -18.04 -97.62
CA ARG A 627 -170.51 -18.11 -99.09
C ARG A 627 -169.06 -18.43 -99.49
N ASN A 628 -168.08 -17.77 -98.86
CA ASN A 628 -166.66 -18.01 -99.13
C ASN A 628 -166.23 -19.41 -98.70
N ARG A 629 -166.65 -19.92 -97.54
CA ARG A 629 -166.40 -21.32 -97.13
C ARG A 629 -167.02 -22.33 -98.10
N GLN A 630 -168.16 -22.00 -98.71
CA GLN A 630 -168.81 -22.84 -99.71
C GLN A 630 -168.06 -22.82 -101.07
N GLN A 631 -167.47 -21.69 -101.47
CA GLN A 631 -166.54 -21.61 -102.60
C GLN A 631 -165.16 -22.23 -102.29
N GLU A 632 -164.65 -22.10 -101.06
CA GLU A 632 -163.41 -22.73 -100.61
C GLU A 632 -163.57 -24.25 -100.52
N LEU A 633 -164.75 -24.77 -100.19
CA LEU A 633 -165.06 -26.20 -100.31
C LEU A 633 -165.00 -26.66 -101.78
N GLN A 634 -165.55 -25.90 -102.73
CA GLN A 634 -165.42 -26.18 -104.17
C GLN A 634 -163.95 -26.12 -104.63
N LEU A 635 -163.21 -25.09 -104.24
CA LEU A 635 -161.76 -24.97 -104.53
C LEU A 635 -160.93 -26.04 -103.79
N SER A 636 -161.39 -26.56 -102.65
CA SER A 636 -160.76 -27.69 -101.96
C SER A 636 -160.96 -29.00 -102.73
N ALA A 637 -162.09 -29.17 -103.42
CA ALA A 637 -162.32 -30.30 -104.31
C ALA A 637 -161.46 -30.18 -105.59
N GLU A 638 -161.42 -29.00 -106.21
CA GLU A 638 -160.59 -28.76 -107.41
C GLU A 638 -159.09 -28.90 -107.10
N ARG A 639 -158.61 -28.36 -105.96
CA ARG A 639 -157.21 -28.49 -105.53
C ARG A 639 -156.86 -29.89 -105.07
N LYS A 640 -157.79 -30.64 -104.44
CA LYS A 640 -157.60 -32.07 -104.19
C LYS A 640 -157.49 -32.86 -105.49
N MET A 641 -158.30 -32.56 -106.51
CA MET A 641 -158.15 -33.18 -107.83
C MET A 641 -156.82 -32.81 -108.50
N ARG A 642 -156.35 -31.56 -108.43
CA ARG A 642 -155.02 -31.18 -108.94
C ARG A 642 -153.90 -31.90 -108.18
N GLN A 643 -153.89 -31.88 -106.84
CA GLN A 643 -152.85 -32.54 -106.06
C GLN A 643 -152.92 -34.08 -106.11
N GLN A 644 -154.09 -34.68 -106.34
CA GLN A 644 -154.19 -36.12 -106.62
C GLN A 644 -153.70 -36.48 -108.03
N LEU A 645 -153.65 -35.54 -108.97
CA LEU A 645 -153.02 -35.72 -110.28
C LEU A 645 -151.52 -35.41 -110.25
N GLU A 646 -151.10 -34.27 -109.70
CA GLU A 646 -149.69 -33.91 -109.52
C GLU A 646 -148.97 -34.90 -108.59
N GLY A 647 -149.61 -35.28 -107.48
CA GLY A 647 -149.13 -36.32 -106.57
C GLY A 647 -149.03 -37.67 -107.28
N ARG A 648 -150.03 -38.10 -108.06
CA ARG A 648 -149.90 -39.31 -108.88
C ARG A 648 -148.78 -39.22 -109.92
N CYS A 649 -148.56 -38.06 -110.54
CA CYS A 649 -147.44 -37.88 -111.47
C CYS A 649 -146.09 -37.94 -110.74
N GLN A 650 -145.95 -37.25 -109.60
CA GLN A 650 -144.72 -37.22 -108.82
C GLN A 650 -144.43 -38.55 -108.13
N GLU A 651 -145.42 -39.20 -107.53
CA GLU A 651 -145.31 -40.55 -106.96
C GLU A 651 -145.09 -41.61 -108.03
N LEU A 652 -145.62 -41.48 -109.26
CA LEU A 652 -145.25 -42.38 -110.36
C LEU A 652 -143.85 -42.08 -110.88
N GLU A 653 -143.41 -40.82 -110.96
CA GLU A 653 -142.03 -40.49 -111.30
C GLU A 653 -141.04 -40.92 -110.22
N GLU A 654 -141.41 -40.86 -108.95
CA GLU A 654 -140.57 -41.26 -107.82
C GLU A 654 -140.64 -42.74 -107.57
N ALA A 655 -141.78 -43.40 -107.75
CA ALA A 655 -141.83 -44.85 -107.92
C ALA A 655 -141.00 -45.28 -109.13
N VAL A 656 -140.95 -44.55 -110.25
CA VAL A 656 -140.07 -44.90 -111.38
C VAL A 656 -138.59 -44.58 -111.10
N ARG A 657 -138.26 -43.50 -110.38
CA ARG A 657 -136.89 -43.14 -109.97
C ARG A 657 -136.36 -44.05 -108.86
N HIS A 658 -137.19 -44.47 -107.92
CA HIS A 658 -136.85 -45.36 -106.80
C HIS A 658 -137.13 -46.84 -107.10
N LEU A 659 -138.00 -47.24 -108.03
CA LEU A 659 -137.96 -48.60 -108.61
C LEU A 659 -136.82 -48.73 -109.63
N LYS A 660 -136.22 -47.64 -110.11
CA LYS A 660 -134.86 -47.70 -110.71
C LYS A 660 -133.79 -47.84 -109.63
N LYS A 661 -133.63 -46.84 -108.75
CA LYS A 661 -132.57 -46.85 -107.72
C LYS A 661 -132.67 -47.97 -106.69
N CYS A 662 -133.86 -48.44 -106.34
CA CYS A 662 -134.06 -49.61 -105.48
C CYS A 662 -134.21 -50.91 -106.26
N LYS A 663 -134.46 -50.94 -107.58
CA LYS A 663 -134.09 -52.13 -108.35
C LYS A 663 -132.57 -52.27 -108.34
N GLU A 664 -131.85 -51.21 -108.66
CA GLU A 664 -130.38 -51.14 -108.58
C GLU A 664 -129.90 -51.53 -107.16
N ALA A 665 -130.54 -51.05 -106.09
CA ALA A 665 -130.21 -51.44 -104.72
C ALA A 665 -130.67 -52.87 -104.34
N THR A 666 -131.77 -53.42 -104.87
CA THR A 666 -132.12 -54.86 -104.75
C THR A 666 -131.45 -55.73 -105.82
N GLU A 667 -130.57 -55.16 -106.63
CA GLU A 667 -129.72 -55.85 -107.60
C GLU A 667 -128.23 -55.73 -107.17
N ILE A 668 -127.96 -54.96 -106.11
CA ILE A 668 -126.69 -54.88 -105.36
C ILE A 668 -126.86 -55.51 -103.97
N LYS A 669 -127.79 -55.03 -103.12
CA LYS A 669 -128.04 -55.61 -101.78
C LYS A 669 -128.82 -56.91 -101.76
N LEU A 670 -129.37 -57.41 -102.88
CA LEU A 670 -129.75 -58.84 -102.98
C LEU A 670 -128.52 -59.72 -103.27
N LYS A 671 -127.39 -59.16 -103.71
CA LYS A 671 -126.08 -59.84 -103.75
C LYS A 671 -125.38 -59.78 -102.39
N GLU A 672 -125.49 -58.65 -101.68
CA GLU A 672 -125.04 -58.60 -100.28
C GLU A 672 -125.92 -59.48 -99.38
N ALA A 673 -127.24 -59.52 -99.57
CA ALA A 673 -128.12 -60.44 -98.87
C ALA A 673 -127.98 -61.90 -99.33
N SER A 674 -127.47 -62.21 -100.52
CA SER A 674 -127.04 -63.59 -100.80
C SER A 674 -125.77 -63.94 -100.02
N ALA A 675 -124.77 -63.04 -99.99
CA ALA A 675 -123.52 -63.24 -99.27
C ALA A 675 -123.65 -63.23 -97.73
N GLU A 676 -124.59 -62.45 -97.17
CA GLU A 676 -124.88 -62.42 -95.74
C GLU A 676 -126.01 -63.38 -95.32
N SER A 677 -126.85 -63.85 -96.25
CA SER A 677 -127.71 -65.02 -95.96
C SER A 677 -126.87 -66.31 -95.87
N GLU A 678 -125.79 -66.43 -96.66
CA GLU A 678 -124.74 -67.45 -96.44
C GLU A 678 -124.08 -67.32 -95.04
N GLN A 679 -124.10 -66.13 -94.43
CA GLN A 679 -123.59 -65.89 -93.06
C GLN A 679 -124.66 -66.08 -91.95
N ILE A 680 -125.94 -65.81 -92.24
CA ILE A 680 -127.07 -66.12 -91.35
C ILE A 680 -127.12 -67.62 -91.05
N THR A 681 -126.92 -68.46 -92.07
CA THR A 681 -126.93 -69.92 -91.93
C THR A 681 -125.83 -70.43 -91.00
N THR A 682 -124.66 -69.80 -90.96
CA THR A 682 -123.56 -70.23 -90.07
C THR A 682 -123.76 -69.78 -88.62
N ASN A 683 -124.14 -68.51 -88.37
CA ASN A 683 -124.08 -67.96 -87.02
C ASN A 683 -125.34 -68.22 -86.16
N LEU A 684 -126.52 -68.37 -86.77
CA LEU A 684 -127.74 -68.74 -86.03
C LEU A 684 -127.75 -70.21 -85.61
N GLU A 685 -126.96 -71.07 -86.25
CA GLU A 685 -126.77 -72.46 -85.83
C GLU A 685 -125.89 -72.61 -84.57
N GLU A 686 -125.07 -71.60 -84.23
CA GLU A 686 -124.22 -71.63 -83.03
C GLU A 686 -124.89 -71.00 -81.80
N VAL A 687 -125.32 -69.73 -81.87
CA VAL A 687 -125.69 -68.97 -80.65
C VAL A 687 -127.12 -69.26 -80.15
N HIS A 688 -128.00 -69.87 -80.94
CA HIS A 688 -129.22 -70.49 -80.39
C HIS A 688 -128.92 -71.64 -79.41
N ARG A 689 -127.69 -72.18 -79.42
CA ARG A 689 -127.19 -73.12 -78.39
C ARG A 689 -126.60 -72.38 -77.18
N TRP A 690 -126.15 -71.12 -77.34
CA TRP A 690 -125.64 -70.29 -76.23
C TRP A 690 -126.73 -69.46 -75.54
N PHE A 691 -127.66 -70.21 -74.94
CA PHE A 691 -128.03 -70.03 -73.54
C PHE A 691 -128.68 -68.70 -73.10
N LYS A 692 -129.99 -68.64 -72.80
CA LYS A 692 -130.91 -69.65 -72.24
C LYS A 692 -130.47 -70.21 -70.86
N CYS A 693 -129.22 -70.65 -70.72
CA CYS A 693 -128.51 -70.99 -69.47
C CYS A 693 -128.30 -69.85 -68.44
N LYS A 694 -128.50 -68.57 -68.81
CA LYS A 694 -128.30 -67.42 -67.89
C LYS A 694 -129.58 -66.66 -67.48
N PHE A 695 -130.71 -67.00 -68.08
CA PHE A 695 -132.02 -66.36 -67.88
C PHE A 695 -132.44 -66.35 -66.39
N ASP A 696 -132.32 -67.50 -65.71
CA ASP A 696 -132.82 -67.71 -64.35
C ASP A 696 -131.81 -67.36 -63.23
N GLY A 697 -130.64 -66.80 -63.57
CA GLY A 697 -129.48 -66.78 -62.67
C GLY A 697 -129.46 -65.67 -61.61
N LEU A 698 -129.53 -64.40 -62.02
CA LEU A 698 -129.02 -63.28 -61.21
C LEU A 698 -129.96 -62.06 -61.07
N GLN A 699 -131.27 -62.23 -61.28
CA GLN A 699 -132.27 -61.37 -60.60
C GLN A 699 -132.40 -61.67 -59.09
N LEU A 700 -131.47 -62.47 -58.54
CA LEU A 700 -131.47 -63.02 -57.19
C LEU A 700 -131.15 -61.99 -56.09
N GLU A 701 -130.43 -60.91 -56.42
CA GLU A 701 -129.87 -59.97 -55.41
C GLU A 701 -130.54 -58.59 -55.35
N LEU A 702 -131.52 -58.28 -56.22
CA LEU A 702 -132.46 -57.18 -55.96
C LEU A 702 -133.57 -57.65 -55.00
N LYS A 703 -133.13 -58.25 -53.89
CA LYS A 703 -133.85 -59.22 -53.04
C LYS A 703 -134.79 -58.58 -52.01
N ASN A 704 -135.11 -57.30 -52.14
CA ASN A 704 -135.97 -56.57 -51.20
C ASN A 704 -137.46 -56.84 -51.48
N ARG A 705 -137.87 -58.01 -50.98
CA ARG A 705 -139.18 -58.66 -51.04
C ARG A 705 -139.66 -58.87 -49.59
N LEU A 706 -140.93 -58.70 -49.18
CA LEU A 706 -142.19 -58.40 -49.90
C LEU A 706 -143.18 -57.62 -49.00
N GLN A 707 -144.11 -56.89 -49.64
CA GLN A 707 -145.56 -56.79 -49.36
C GLN A 707 -146.16 -55.75 -50.35
N ARG A 708 -146.88 -56.02 -51.45
CA ARG A 708 -147.48 -57.21 -52.13
C ARG A 708 -148.94 -57.59 -51.80
N ARG A 709 -149.91 -56.96 -52.49
CA ARG A 709 -151.29 -57.39 -52.85
C ARG A 709 -151.90 -56.34 -53.83
N LEU A 710 -152.81 -56.62 -54.79
CA LEU A 710 -153.24 -57.90 -55.38
C LEU A 710 -153.50 -57.79 -56.94
N PRO A 711 -154.71 -57.75 -57.58
CA PRO A 711 -154.86 -57.74 -59.06
C PRO A 711 -155.74 -56.55 -59.60
N ARG A 712 -156.31 -56.45 -60.83
CA ARG A 712 -156.36 -57.32 -62.04
C ARG A 712 -156.67 -56.51 -63.34
N GLU A 713 -156.31 -57.09 -64.51
CA GLU A 713 -156.91 -56.93 -65.86
C GLU A 713 -156.81 -55.57 -66.62
N ASP A 714 -156.63 -55.52 -67.96
CA ASP A 714 -156.27 -56.61 -68.90
C ASP A 714 -155.53 -56.16 -70.19
N ARG A 715 -154.91 -57.15 -70.84
CA ARG A 715 -154.57 -57.35 -72.27
C ARG A 715 -154.06 -56.21 -73.18
N TRP A 716 -152.91 -56.51 -73.79
CA TRP A 716 -152.63 -56.27 -75.21
C TRP A 716 -153.37 -57.29 -76.08
N GLN A 717 -153.62 -56.98 -77.36
CA GLN A 717 -153.26 -57.74 -78.57
C GLN A 717 -153.93 -57.03 -79.78
N GLU A 718 -153.24 -56.73 -80.88
CA GLU A 718 -152.61 -57.63 -81.89
C GLU A 718 -153.66 -58.12 -82.91
N GLU A 719 -153.21 -58.27 -84.17
CA GLU A 719 -153.86 -58.73 -85.42
C GLU A 719 -155.27 -59.36 -85.29
N ASP A 720 -156.27 -58.99 -86.11
CA ASP A 720 -156.35 -59.51 -87.50
C ASP A 720 -157.30 -58.75 -88.49
N GLU A 721 -157.51 -59.37 -89.67
CA GLU A 721 -158.18 -58.99 -90.95
C GLU A 721 -159.53 -58.20 -91.01
N ASP A 722 -159.72 -57.62 -92.21
CA ASP A 722 -160.90 -57.11 -92.94
C ASP A 722 -162.35 -57.51 -92.53
N ALA A 723 -163.30 -56.55 -92.71
CA ALA A 723 -164.55 -56.78 -93.48
C ALA A 723 -165.44 -55.51 -93.75
N GLN A 724 -166.35 -55.67 -94.72
CA GLN A 724 -167.48 -54.84 -95.23
C GLN A 724 -168.72 -54.70 -94.27
N PRO A 725 -169.89 -54.05 -94.61
CA PRO A 725 -170.21 -52.83 -95.41
C PRO A 725 -171.45 -51.93 -94.94
N ASN A 726 -171.76 -50.86 -95.70
CA ASN A 726 -173.11 -50.26 -96.04
C ASN A 726 -173.97 -49.27 -95.15
N VAL A 727 -174.13 -48.02 -95.66
CA VAL A 727 -175.38 -47.24 -96.06
C VAL A 727 -176.66 -47.28 -95.19
N PRO A 728 -177.24 -46.13 -94.67
CA PRO A 728 -178.17 -45.20 -95.41
C PRO A 728 -178.16 -43.70 -94.86
N SER A 729 -179.10 -42.72 -94.95
CA SER A 729 -180.47 -42.50 -95.53
C SER A 729 -180.94 -40.99 -95.54
N THR A 730 -181.92 -40.58 -96.40
CA THR A 730 -182.96 -39.47 -96.25
C THR A 730 -182.61 -37.96 -95.97
N GLN A 731 -183.44 -36.90 -96.20
CA GLN A 731 -184.46 -36.49 -97.22
C GLN A 731 -184.97 -35.00 -96.98
N SER A 732 -185.60 -34.33 -97.97
CA SER A 732 -186.43 -33.06 -97.93
C SER A 732 -185.67 -31.71 -97.77
N VAL A 733 -186.10 -30.48 -98.20
CA VAL A 733 -187.45 -29.84 -98.30
C VAL A 733 -187.73 -29.05 -99.64
N LEU A 734 -188.12 -27.74 -99.68
CA LEU A 734 -188.97 -27.12 -100.75
C LEU A 734 -188.79 -25.59 -101.10
N HIS A 735 -189.83 -24.89 -101.64
CA HIS A 735 -189.80 -23.70 -102.56
C HIS A 735 -190.53 -22.38 -102.11
N HIS A 736 -190.15 -21.23 -102.72
CA HIS A 736 -190.97 -20.06 -103.25
C HIS A 736 -191.33 -18.73 -102.49
N TRP A 737 -191.54 -17.68 -103.32
CA TRP A 737 -192.35 -16.42 -103.22
C TRP A 737 -191.75 -15.06 -102.71
N GLU A 738 -192.53 -13.95 -102.87
CA GLU A 738 -192.09 -12.62 -103.37
C GLU A 738 -192.90 -11.40 -102.79
N THR A 739 -192.47 -10.16 -103.13
CA THR A 739 -193.24 -8.90 -103.40
C THR A 739 -193.69 -7.86 -102.32
N LYS A 740 -193.41 -6.57 -102.66
CA LYS A 740 -194.24 -5.32 -102.63
C LYS A 740 -194.74 -4.54 -101.37
N GLN A 741 -194.32 -3.26 -101.33
CA GLN A 741 -195.11 -1.98 -101.36
C GLN A 741 -196.11 -1.48 -100.26
N SER A 742 -195.90 -0.19 -99.91
CA SER A 742 -196.87 0.95 -99.93
C SER A 742 -197.57 1.47 -98.65
N LEU A 743 -198.00 2.76 -98.75
CA LEU A 743 -198.89 3.57 -97.90
C LEU A 743 -198.32 4.03 -96.51
N GLY A 744 -198.55 5.28 -96.06
CA GLY A 744 -199.14 6.44 -96.74
C GLY A 744 -199.30 7.70 -95.84
N SER A 745 -199.60 8.84 -96.48
CA SER A 745 -200.17 10.09 -95.90
C SER A 745 -199.36 10.93 -94.87
N GLY A 746 -199.23 12.24 -95.17
CA GLY A 746 -198.82 13.26 -94.18
C GLY A 746 -200.00 13.79 -93.34
N PRO A 747 -199.83 14.89 -92.58
CA PRO A 747 -199.79 16.20 -93.26
C PRO A 747 -198.95 17.33 -92.61
N LYS A 748 -198.76 18.40 -93.40
CA LYS A 748 -198.71 19.84 -93.06
C LYS A 748 -198.24 20.33 -91.66
N LYS A 749 -197.31 21.30 -91.75
CA LYS A 749 -197.29 22.62 -91.06
C LYS A 749 -196.62 22.78 -89.68
N HIS A 750 -195.55 23.58 -89.69
CA HIS A 750 -195.39 24.71 -88.76
C HIS A 750 -196.66 25.59 -88.70
N PRO A 751 -196.88 26.35 -87.62
CA PRO A 751 -196.75 25.97 -86.21
C PRO A 751 -198.08 26.27 -85.47
N SER A 752 -198.15 25.98 -84.15
CA SER A 752 -199.15 26.55 -83.22
C SER A 752 -198.48 26.64 -81.84
N GLU A 753 -198.40 27.76 -81.10
CA GLU A 753 -199.47 28.69 -80.68
C GLU A 753 -200.55 27.97 -79.84
N VAL A 754 -200.96 28.41 -78.64
CA VAL A 754 -201.15 29.78 -78.13
C VAL A 754 -200.90 29.87 -76.60
N GLY A 755 -200.02 30.79 -76.18
CA GLY A 755 -200.28 31.81 -75.14
C GLY A 755 -200.35 31.48 -73.62
N ARG A 756 -200.05 32.55 -72.84
CA ARG A 756 -200.43 32.81 -71.42
C ARG A 756 -199.69 31.97 -70.34
N LYS A 757 -199.33 32.51 -69.16
CA LYS A 757 -199.46 33.88 -68.57
C LYS A 757 -198.58 33.99 -67.30
N LYS A 758 -197.97 35.16 -67.04
CA LYS A 758 -197.58 35.73 -65.72
C LYS A 758 -196.51 34.94 -64.91
N CYS A 759 -195.54 35.58 -64.26
CA CYS A 759 -195.57 36.60 -63.18
C CYS A 759 -196.10 36.02 -61.83
N PRO A 760 -195.58 36.43 -60.65
CA PRO A 760 -194.93 37.72 -60.31
C PRO A 760 -193.77 38.16 -61.21
#